data_AF-A0A7S4Q4X5-F1
#
_entry.id   AF-A0A7S4Q4X5-F1
#
_cell.length_a   1.000
_cell.length_b   1.000
_cell.length_c   1.000
_cell.angle_alpha   90.00
_cell.angle_beta   90.00
_cell.angle_gamma   90.00
#
_symmetry.space_group_name_H-M   'P 1'
#
loop_
_entity.id
_entity.type
_entity.pdbx_description
1 polymer ?
#
loop_
_entity_poly.entity_id
_entity_poly.type
_entity_poly.pdbx_seq_one_letter_code
_entity_poly.pdbx_strand_id
1 'polypeptide(L)'
;GFYGSLRRRAPAAGSAMASDGPPSSAPPPSPPSIDAALRFVLADEVSLDAEGRTVLCCSATGRSEVLCPAGPPVLVVSGHAEGTSGWDAVREACGQAAAEASAAAAASAAAGQGPRGPAVLHALAALGELLSGALREGDFGAFAAIVVVPAAAAAVVVTDPLGRHPLFYRCGLWGFELRVHGPRRMASFNEDGWIHHAPRTVVRLAPLETGLPEVLQVVPLLPRPASPPPLPEHLRGAAEAAAAAEGDVAAGRALEFLVRMDFAIGRALEWVAGPNGVPPEVAVLYSGGVDSSLLAALCLRRGARVRLFTAGFQDKGFEEPEDVTKAREAAGWLGAQWTPVIRSLEQTLSDMREIAPRVADLNVIKMGVALAFSAACREAAATGARLVLSGGGSEELLCGYFWRHLQRPREEAEAAGLSGLRTMYHRDLQRDFAVAALHGLRLVHPYLDNAVVPFALSLPPDLKVAEQEKALLRKALQLLGAPDSLTMRRKRAAQYGSRFHVALAKLAKRTSAGLRADLVCDPALGFSHCTVALVYTSGKESAHVFQALRMARCEFTCVLGFAAKEGGEAAERTRYMQEAARLFATCAGLPFEESLPLYGVQDFGTPPPAAALAAALKGARIRHGFGGVVCGHCSDMRALGALEDACDSVGLKCFAPMGRPECALECLVHEGAEVVITRVPPGCAAVPGQVVRGLAEARELQARLQEKVGGTLEADCGSVDCLPISSTFFPDRRLAVRAGVAGGDGIRTVDGVLELDLLECCEVVGPDGETPVQ
;
A
#
# COMPACT_ATOMS: atom_id res chain seq x y z
N GLY A 1 -32.05 22.23 11.62
CA GLY A 1 -31.99 22.01 13.08
C GLY A 1 -30.57 21.77 13.56
N PHE A 2 -29.95 20.65 13.18
CA PHE A 2 -28.66 20.14 13.68
C PHE A 2 -27.46 21.12 13.66
N TYR A 3 -27.29 21.95 12.63
CA TYR A 3 -26.11 22.84 12.51
C TYR A 3 -26.21 24.16 13.30
N GLY A 4 -27.39 24.50 13.85
CA GLY A 4 -27.58 25.76 14.59
C GLY A 4 -26.99 25.75 16.01
N SER A 5 -26.75 24.58 16.59
CA SER A 5 -26.35 24.40 17.99
C SER A 5 -24.84 24.41 18.24
N LEU A 6 -24.01 24.17 17.22
CA LEU A 6 -22.54 24.07 17.35
C LEU A 6 -21.81 25.43 17.39
N ARG A 7 -22.51 26.55 17.17
CA ARG A 7 -21.89 27.89 17.02
C ARG A 7 -21.61 28.66 18.32
N ARG A 8 -21.86 28.10 19.50
CA ARG A 8 -21.66 28.82 20.77
C ARG A 8 -20.69 28.09 21.69
N ARG A 9 -19.42 28.50 21.65
CA ARG A 9 -18.50 28.71 22.80
C ARG A 9 -17.05 28.65 22.34
N ALA A 10 -16.40 29.80 22.25
CA ALA A 10 -14.95 29.93 22.42
C ALA A 10 -14.73 30.74 23.71
N PRO A 11 -13.87 30.32 24.66
CA PRO A 11 -13.52 31.15 25.79
C PRO A 11 -12.40 32.14 25.41
N ALA A 12 -12.55 33.35 25.94
CA ALA A 12 -11.62 34.46 25.80
C ALA A 12 -10.33 34.24 26.62
N ALA A 13 -9.23 34.80 26.10
CA ALA A 13 -7.94 34.90 26.76
C ALA A 13 -8.02 35.73 28.05
N GLY A 14 -7.30 35.30 29.09
CA GLY A 14 -7.16 36.02 30.36
C GLY A 14 -5.69 36.12 30.76
N SER A 15 -5.22 37.36 30.91
CA SER A 15 -3.92 37.80 31.43
C SER A 15 -3.87 37.88 32.95
N ALA A 16 -2.70 37.64 33.57
CA ALA A 16 -2.17 38.20 34.83
C ALA A 16 -1.20 37.17 35.45
N MET A 17 -0.16 37.45 36.23
CA MET A 17 0.58 38.64 36.66
C MET A 17 1.86 38.09 37.31
N ALA A 18 2.97 38.83 37.22
CA ALA A 18 4.24 38.49 37.86
C ALA A 18 4.21 38.82 39.38
N SER A 19 4.88 38.00 40.19
CA SER A 19 5.29 38.39 41.55
C SER A 19 6.63 37.74 41.92
N ASP A 20 7.61 38.60 42.20
CA ASP A 20 8.95 38.27 42.69
C ASP A 20 8.96 37.85 44.17
N GLY A 21 9.82 36.87 44.51
CA GLY A 21 10.19 36.51 45.89
C GLY A 21 11.61 35.90 45.92
N PRO A 22 12.40 36.11 47.00
CA PRO A 22 13.86 35.88 47.03
C PRO A 22 14.26 34.42 47.34
N PRO A 23 15.55 34.03 47.16
CA PRO A 23 15.94 32.64 46.95
C PRO A 23 16.15 31.87 48.27
N SER A 24 15.66 30.64 48.32
CA SER A 24 15.90 29.69 49.40
C SER A 24 16.60 28.43 48.87
N SER A 25 17.75 28.13 49.48
CA SER A 25 18.57 26.91 49.48
C SER A 25 18.20 25.73 48.57
N ALA A 26 19.17 25.30 47.77
CA ALA A 26 19.13 24.17 46.85
C ALA A 26 18.61 22.86 47.50
N PRO A 27 17.60 22.19 46.91
CA PRO A 27 17.27 20.80 47.21
C PRO A 27 18.30 19.86 46.56
N PRO A 28 18.39 18.59 46.99
CA PRO A 28 19.21 17.58 46.33
C PRO A 28 18.79 17.44 44.86
N PRO A 29 19.67 16.95 43.95
CA PRO A 29 19.39 16.94 42.52
C PRO A 29 18.09 16.18 42.26
N SER A 30 17.06 16.93 41.89
CA SER A 30 15.85 16.39 41.30
C SER A 30 16.23 15.59 40.05
N PRO A 31 15.49 14.51 39.73
CA PRO A 31 15.66 13.83 38.46
C PRO A 31 15.63 14.86 37.33
N PRO A 32 16.40 14.66 36.23
CA PRO A 32 16.43 15.60 35.13
C PRO A 32 14.99 15.96 34.75
N SER A 33 14.69 17.26 34.63
CA SER A 33 13.36 17.69 34.21
C SER A 33 12.98 16.95 32.93
N ILE A 34 11.69 16.68 32.72
CA ILE A 34 11.20 15.98 31.52
C ILE A 34 11.75 16.63 30.21
N ASP A 35 12.01 17.95 30.24
CA ASP A 35 12.67 18.70 29.15
C ASP A 35 14.11 18.23 28.81
N ALA A 36 14.80 17.55 29.72
CA ALA A 36 16.16 17.05 29.53
C ALA A 36 16.23 15.56 29.12
N ALA A 37 15.14 14.80 29.24
CA ALA A 37 15.13 13.34 28.97
C ALA A 37 14.91 13.00 27.49
N LEU A 38 14.10 13.79 26.77
CA LEU A 38 13.81 13.60 25.35
C LEU A 38 13.58 14.95 24.68
N ARG A 39 14.52 15.35 23.82
CA ARG A 39 14.47 16.63 23.12
C ARG A 39 13.55 16.56 21.91
N PHE A 40 12.64 17.51 21.77
CA PHE A 40 11.73 17.60 20.61
C PHE A 40 12.36 18.41 19.46
N VAL A 41 12.32 17.88 18.24
CA VAL A 41 12.82 18.55 17.03
C VAL A 41 11.88 18.34 15.84
N LEU A 42 11.61 19.42 15.11
CA LEU A 42 10.97 19.37 13.80
C LEU A 42 12.05 19.22 12.72
N ALA A 43 12.13 18.05 12.12
CA ALA A 43 13.00 17.77 10.98
C ALA A 43 12.31 16.77 10.04
N ASP A 44 12.65 16.85 8.76
CA ASP A 44 12.10 16.00 7.70
C ASP A 44 13.14 15.07 7.07
N GLU A 45 14.40 15.21 7.50
CA GLU A 45 15.51 14.32 7.16
C GLU A 45 16.38 14.04 8.39
N VAL A 46 16.75 12.76 8.55
CA VAL A 46 17.64 12.24 9.58
C VAL A 46 18.70 11.39 8.91
N SER A 47 19.97 11.71 9.10
CA SER A 47 21.11 10.94 8.58
C SER A 47 21.97 10.45 9.73
N LEU A 48 22.44 9.21 9.68
CA LEU A 48 23.45 8.67 10.59
C LEU A 48 24.60 8.11 9.76
N ASP A 49 25.81 8.59 9.96
CA ASP A 49 26.96 8.06 9.23
C ASP A 49 27.53 6.78 9.87
N ALA A 50 28.52 6.18 9.19
CA ALA A 50 29.19 4.96 9.64
C ALA A 50 29.89 5.12 11.00
N GLU A 51 30.28 6.34 11.37
CA GLU A 51 30.88 6.68 12.66
C GLU A 51 29.84 6.95 13.77
N GLY A 52 28.54 6.84 13.46
CA GLY A 52 27.45 7.03 14.41
C GLY A 52 27.08 8.50 14.68
N ARG A 53 27.55 9.45 13.86
CA ARG A 53 27.15 10.86 13.97
C ARG A 53 25.76 11.04 13.35
N THR A 54 24.83 11.61 14.11
CA THR A 54 23.49 11.94 13.59
C THR A 54 23.43 13.37 13.10
N VAL A 55 22.87 13.59 11.91
CA VAL A 55 22.54 14.90 11.35
C VAL A 55 21.03 14.99 11.16
N LEU A 56 20.43 16.07 11.67
CA LEU A 56 19.04 16.42 11.45
C LEU A 56 18.98 17.58 10.45
N CYS A 57 18.15 17.47 9.42
CA CYS A 57 17.96 18.51 8.43
C CYS A 57 16.48 18.92 8.37
N CYS A 58 16.23 20.22 8.34
CA CYS A 58 14.91 20.80 8.13
C CYS A 58 14.88 21.52 6.78
N SER A 59 14.31 20.90 5.75
CA SER A 59 14.31 21.45 4.40
C SER A 59 13.58 22.79 4.30
N ALA A 60 12.54 23.00 5.12
CA ALA A 60 11.76 24.24 5.15
C ALA A 60 12.59 25.45 5.61
N THR A 61 13.58 25.24 6.48
CA THR A 61 14.44 26.31 7.01
C THR A 61 15.85 26.29 6.45
N GLY A 62 16.24 25.21 5.77
CA GLY A 62 17.61 24.95 5.32
C GLY A 62 18.60 24.74 6.47
N ARG A 63 18.12 24.57 7.71
CA ARG A 63 18.96 24.38 8.89
C ARG A 63 19.33 22.90 9.03
N SER A 64 20.59 22.66 9.37
CA SER A 64 21.09 21.34 9.77
C SER A 64 21.67 21.41 11.18
N GLU A 65 21.54 20.31 11.91
CA GLU A 65 22.06 20.14 13.26
C GLU A 65 22.76 18.78 13.40
N VAL A 66 23.98 18.77 13.94
CA VAL A 66 24.71 17.55 14.25
C VAL A 66 24.50 17.21 15.73
N LEU A 67 24.00 16.01 16.02
CA LEU A 67 23.78 15.55 17.40
C LEU A 67 25.08 15.02 18.01
N CYS A 68 25.28 15.33 19.28
CA CYS A 68 26.38 14.77 20.06
C CYS A 68 26.07 13.30 20.43
N PRO A 69 27.00 12.34 20.25
CA PRO A 69 26.80 10.94 20.66
C PRO A 69 26.50 10.76 22.16
N ALA A 70 27.00 11.66 23.00
CA ALA A 70 26.73 11.69 24.45
C ALA A 70 25.52 12.58 24.82
N GLY A 71 24.81 13.12 23.82
CA GLY A 71 23.63 13.95 24.01
C GLY A 71 22.38 13.15 24.35
N PRO A 72 21.31 13.84 24.80
CA PRO A 72 20.04 13.19 25.10
C PRO A 72 19.39 12.61 23.82
N PRO A 73 18.52 11.61 23.95
CA PRO A 73 17.64 11.17 22.88
C PRO A 73 16.85 12.32 22.25
N VAL A 74 16.55 12.19 20.96
CA VAL A 74 15.83 13.21 20.20
C VAL A 74 14.59 12.60 19.55
N LEU A 75 13.42 13.15 19.86
CA LEU A 75 12.18 12.89 19.16
C LEU A 75 12.07 13.83 17.96
N VAL A 76 12.25 13.27 16.78
CA VAL A 76 12.03 13.92 15.49
C VAL A 76 10.63 13.58 15.00
N VAL A 77 9.85 14.60 14.69
CA VAL A 77 8.50 14.42 14.16
C VAL A 77 8.35 15.14 12.84
N SER A 78 7.78 14.43 11.89
CA SER A 78 7.40 14.96 10.61
C SER A 78 5.89 15.09 10.51
N GLY A 79 5.41 16.32 10.36
CA GLY A 79 3.99 16.66 10.42
C GLY A 79 3.76 17.94 11.20
N HIS A 80 2.50 18.36 11.37
CA HIS A 80 2.20 19.48 12.26
C HIS A 80 2.39 19.04 13.72
N ALA A 81 3.38 19.63 14.39
CA ALA A 81 3.51 19.59 15.84
C ALA A 81 3.20 20.93 16.52
N GLU A 82 2.89 21.96 15.74
CA GLU A 82 2.54 23.27 16.31
C GLU A 82 1.13 23.21 16.93
N GLY A 83 1.08 23.09 18.26
CA GLY A 83 -0.08 23.45 19.07
C GLY A 83 -0.96 22.32 19.62
N THR A 84 -0.61 21.04 19.43
CA THR A 84 -1.39 19.94 20.02
C THR A 84 -0.76 19.46 21.33
N SER A 85 -1.52 19.56 22.43
CA SER A 85 -1.20 19.00 23.75
C SER A 85 -0.81 17.51 23.73
N GLY A 86 -1.11 16.79 22.63
CA GLY A 86 -0.73 15.40 22.44
C GLY A 86 0.78 15.15 22.36
N TRP A 87 1.56 16.02 21.71
CA TRP A 87 3.01 15.78 21.55
C TRP A 87 3.76 15.90 22.88
N ASP A 88 3.28 16.74 23.79
CA ASP A 88 3.79 16.83 25.15
C ASP A 88 3.56 15.53 25.93
N ALA A 89 2.36 14.95 25.80
CA ALA A 89 2.04 13.65 26.40
C ALA A 89 2.90 12.51 25.82
N VAL A 90 3.15 12.51 24.50
CA VAL A 90 4.07 11.54 23.86
C VAL A 90 5.49 11.71 24.40
N ARG A 91 5.95 12.95 24.54
CA ARG A 91 7.28 13.27 25.08
C ARG A 91 7.43 12.83 26.53
N GLU A 92 6.42 13.05 27.37
CA GLU A 92 6.37 12.58 28.75
C GLU A 92 6.39 11.04 28.82
N ALA A 93 5.52 10.38 28.04
CA ALA A 93 5.41 8.92 28.03
C ALA A 93 6.69 8.22 27.55
N CYS A 94 7.40 8.79 26.57
CA CYS A 94 8.58 8.16 25.96
C CYS A 94 9.91 8.57 26.61
N GLY A 95 9.93 9.65 27.40
CA GLY A 95 11.16 10.24 27.91
C GLY A 95 11.99 9.29 28.77
N GLN A 96 11.33 8.57 29.69
CA GLN A 96 12.01 7.60 30.55
C GLN A 96 12.55 6.42 29.75
N ALA A 97 11.77 5.84 28.85
CA ALA A 97 12.19 4.70 28.02
C ALA A 97 13.36 5.06 27.09
N ALA A 98 13.39 6.30 26.57
CA ALA A 98 14.49 6.78 25.75
C ALA A 98 15.80 6.95 26.57
N ALA A 99 15.68 7.42 27.81
CA ALA A 99 16.80 7.51 28.74
C ALA A 99 17.32 6.12 29.15
N GLU A 100 16.42 5.15 29.40
CA GLU A 100 16.77 3.76 29.69
C GLU A 100 17.51 3.11 28.52
N ALA A 101 17.07 3.34 27.27
CA ALA A 101 17.77 2.86 26.08
C ALA A 101 19.19 3.43 25.96
N SER A 102 19.37 4.72 26.30
CA SER A 102 20.69 5.36 26.32
C SER A 102 21.60 4.77 27.41
N ALA A 103 21.06 4.52 28.60
CA ALA A 103 21.79 3.91 29.70
C ALA A 103 22.18 2.45 29.39
N ALA A 104 21.28 1.67 28.79
CA ALA A 104 21.56 0.32 28.34
C ALA A 104 22.68 0.29 27.30
N ALA A 105 22.69 1.24 26.35
CA ALA A 105 23.75 1.35 25.36
C ALA A 105 25.11 1.68 25.98
N ALA A 106 25.16 2.62 26.92
CA ALA A 106 26.38 2.95 27.65
C ALA A 106 26.92 1.76 28.47
N ALA A 107 26.04 1.02 29.15
CA ALA A 107 26.41 -0.18 29.90
C ALA A 107 26.92 -1.30 28.99
N SER A 108 26.27 -1.51 27.85
CA SER A 108 26.68 -2.51 26.84
C SER A 108 28.04 -2.19 26.23
N ALA A 109 28.31 -0.91 25.96
CA ALA A 109 29.62 -0.44 25.51
C ALA A 109 30.71 -0.68 26.56
N ALA A 110 30.44 -0.36 27.83
CA ALA A 110 31.36 -0.63 28.94
C ALA A 110 31.66 -2.12 29.14
N ALA A 111 30.68 -2.99 28.83
CA ALA A 111 30.81 -4.44 28.89
C ALA A 111 31.45 -5.08 27.65
N GLY A 112 31.84 -4.29 26.64
CA GLY A 112 32.41 -4.80 25.38
C GLY A 112 31.41 -5.57 24.49
N GLN A 113 30.11 -5.50 24.78
CA GLN A 113 29.04 -6.16 24.02
C GLN A 113 28.57 -5.33 22.82
N GLY A 114 29.01 -4.06 22.74
CA GLY A 114 28.71 -3.15 21.64
C GLY A 114 27.23 -2.74 21.57
N PRO A 115 26.79 -2.11 20.47
CA PRO A 115 25.42 -1.57 20.33
C PRO A 115 24.35 -2.65 20.10
N ARG A 116 24.71 -3.94 20.09
CA ARG A 116 23.79 -5.09 19.93
C ARG A 116 23.58 -5.90 21.22
N GLY A 117 24.04 -5.39 22.37
CA GLY A 117 23.79 -6.03 23.65
C GLY A 117 22.29 -6.32 23.85
N PRO A 118 21.89 -7.49 24.36
CA PRO A 118 20.48 -7.85 24.54
C PRO A 118 19.67 -6.80 25.31
N ALA A 119 20.29 -6.15 26.30
CA ALA A 119 19.69 -5.06 27.08
C ALA A 119 19.36 -3.83 26.21
N VAL A 120 20.22 -3.49 25.25
CA VAL A 120 19.99 -2.37 24.32
C VAL A 120 18.81 -2.67 23.40
N LEU A 121 18.77 -3.89 22.86
CA LEU A 121 17.68 -4.33 21.97
C LEU A 121 16.33 -4.32 22.70
N HIS A 122 16.30 -4.83 23.93
CA HIS A 122 15.10 -4.85 24.75
C HIS A 122 14.59 -3.43 25.05
N ALA A 123 15.48 -2.52 25.43
CA ALA A 123 15.13 -1.14 25.74
C ALA A 123 14.61 -0.38 24.49
N LEU A 124 15.23 -0.58 23.32
CA LEU A 124 14.76 0.02 22.06
C LEU A 124 13.39 -0.52 21.63
N ALA A 125 13.14 -1.82 21.82
CA ALA A 125 11.82 -2.41 21.55
C ALA A 125 10.74 -1.83 22.47
N ALA A 126 11.00 -1.73 23.77
CA ALA A 126 10.08 -1.14 24.74
C ALA A 126 9.77 0.34 24.43
N LEU A 127 10.79 1.12 24.04
CA LEU A 127 10.60 2.50 23.57
C LEU A 127 9.68 2.57 22.35
N GLY A 128 9.83 1.65 21.39
CA GLY A 128 8.97 1.56 20.22
C GLY A 128 7.52 1.25 20.55
N GLU A 129 7.27 0.33 21.49
CA GLU A 129 5.92 0.01 21.98
C GLU A 129 5.25 1.20 22.64
N LEU A 130 5.96 1.87 23.55
CA LEU A 130 5.47 3.06 24.24
C LEU A 130 5.19 4.20 23.26
N LEU A 131 6.11 4.46 22.33
CA LEU A 131 5.90 5.47 21.28
C LEU A 131 4.68 5.14 20.43
N SER A 132 4.55 3.88 20.00
CA SER A 132 3.39 3.45 19.20
C SER A 132 2.07 3.57 19.97
N GLY A 133 2.04 3.20 21.25
CA GLY A 133 0.89 3.34 22.13
C GLY A 133 0.48 4.81 22.31
N ALA A 134 1.44 5.66 22.70
CA ALA A 134 1.20 7.09 22.91
C ALA A 134 0.70 7.79 21.62
N LEU A 135 1.23 7.39 20.46
CA LEU A 135 0.79 7.90 19.15
C LEU A 135 -0.58 7.36 18.69
N ARG A 136 -1.04 6.24 19.24
CA ARG A 136 -2.40 5.72 18.98
C ARG A 136 -3.45 6.38 19.86
N GLU A 137 -3.08 6.68 21.11
CA GLU A 137 -3.95 7.34 22.07
C GLU A 137 -4.08 8.84 21.80
N GLY A 138 -2.97 9.47 21.40
CA GLY A 138 -3.02 10.84 20.93
C GLY A 138 -3.76 10.90 19.59
N ASP A 139 -4.70 11.83 19.48
CA ASP A 139 -5.50 12.02 18.28
C ASP A 139 -4.69 12.73 17.17
N PHE A 140 -3.59 12.11 16.75
CA PHE A 140 -2.68 12.63 15.74
C PHE A 140 -3.20 12.33 14.33
N GLY A 141 -3.05 13.28 13.41
CA GLY A 141 -3.33 13.07 11.98
C GLY A 141 -2.35 12.10 11.31
N ALA A 142 -1.96 12.38 10.07
CA ALA A 142 -0.85 11.66 9.43
C ALA A 142 0.49 12.10 10.03
N PHE A 143 1.36 11.15 10.38
CA PHE A 143 2.65 11.44 11.00
C PHE A 143 3.72 10.38 10.65
N ALA A 144 4.98 10.77 10.77
CA ALA A 144 6.08 9.87 11.06
C ALA A 144 6.88 10.44 12.24
N ALA A 145 7.18 9.60 13.22
CA ALA A 145 7.91 9.94 14.43
C ALA A 145 9.14 9.04 14.53
N ILE A 146 10.26 9.63 14.94
CA ILE A 146 11.55 8.97 15.01
C ILE A 146 12.18 9.35 16.34
N VAL A 147 12.49 8.38 17.19
CA VAL A 147 13.36 8.62 18.34
C VAL A 147 14.77 8.21 17.97
N VAL A 148 15.65 9.18 17.85
CA VAL A 148 17.09 8.93 17.72
C VAL A 148 17.65 8.74 19.13
N VAL A 149 18.40 7.65 19.32
CA VAL A 149 19.15 7.34 20.54
C VAL A 149 20.64 7.37 20.19
N PRO A 150 21.30 8.54 20.31
CA PRO A 150 22.69 8.72 19.85
C PRO A 150 23.67 7.73 20.48
N ALA A 151 23.54 7.48 21.79
CA ALA A 151 24.39 6.54 22.53
C ALA A 151 24.32 5.09 22.01
N ALA A 152 23.20 4.71 21.39
CA ALA A 152 23.00 3.39 20.80
C ALA A 152 23.38 3.33 19.31
N ALA A 153 23.76 4.46 18.71
CA ALA A 153 23.86 4.65 17.26
C ALA A 153 22.62 4.09 16.55
N ALA A 154 21.44 4.35 17.12
CA ALA A 154 20.19 3.75 16.70
C ALA A 154 19.06 4.77 16.60
N ALA A 155 18.08 4.49 15.74
CA ALA A 155 16.81 5.21 15.70
C ALA A 155 15.65 4.22 15.75
N VAL A 156 14.59 4.59 16.47
CA VAL A 156 13.30 3.90 16.54
C VAL A 156 12.29 4.69 15.73
N VAL A 157 11.71 4.07 14.72
CA VAL A 157 10.78 4.71 13.79
C VAL A 157 9.36 4.21 14.03
N VAL A 158 8.39 5.12 14.11
CA VAL A 158 6.95 4.81 14.16
C VAL A 158 6.21 5.71 13.17
N THR A 159 5.50 5.11 12.23
CA THR A 159 4.64 5.84 11.28
C THR A 159 3.18 5.74 11.67
N ASP A 160 2.34 6.56 11.04
CA ASP A 160 0.90 6.35 11.12
C ASP A 160 0.53 4.93 10.61
N PRO A 161 -0.49 4.27 11.18
CA PRO A 161 -0.81 2.86 10.88
C PRO A 161 -1.20 2.59 9.43
N LEU A 162 -1.57 3.63 8.68
CA LEU A 162 -1.99 3.53 7.28
C LEU A 162 -0.93 4.02 6.31
N GLY A 163 0.19 4.57 6.80
CA GLY A 163 1.23 5.17 5.96
C GLY A 163 0.74 6.36 5.14
N ARG A 164 -0.16 7.18 5.71
CA ARG A 164 -0.64 8.45 5.15
C ARG A 164 0.49 9.47 5.00
N HIS A 165 1.46 9.46 5.91
CA HIS A 165 2.71 10.17 5.74
C HIS A 165 3.78 9.19 5.26
N PRO A 166 4.23 9.26 4.00
CA PRO A 166 5.24 8.34 3.52
C PRO A 166 6.56 8.60 4.24
N LEU A 167 7.33 7.53 4.40
CA LEU A 167 8.64 7.57 5.02
C LEU A 167 9.58 6.70 4.20
N PHE A 168 10.76 7.22 3.90
CA PHE A 168 11.77 6.53 3.11
C PHE A 168 13.05 6.41 3.91
N TYR A 169 13.76 5.31 3.73
CA TYR A 169 15.08 5.16 4.29
C TYR A 169 16.02 4.51 3.27
N ARG A 170 17.32 4.71 3.43
CA ARG A 170 18.36 3.96 2.73
C ARG A 170 19.47 3.61 3.70
N CYS A 171 20.18 2.52 3.40
CA CYS A 171 21.31 2.06 4.19
C CYS A 171 22.43 1.62 3.24
N GLY A 172 23.68 1.95 3.58
CA GLY A 172 24.86 1.54 2.82
C GLY A 172 26.11 1.58 3.70
N LEU A 173 27.29 1.30 3.13
CA LEU A 173 28.59 1.28 3.84
C LEU A 173 28.98 2.63 4.48
N TRP A 174 28.29 3.69 4.10
CA TRP A 174 28.47 5.05 4.57
C TRP A 174 27.53 5.43 5.72
N GLY A 175 26.57 4.57 6.10
CA GLY A 175 25.58 4.83 7.15
C GLY A 175 24.13 4.62 6.69
N PHE A 176 23.18 5.26 7.36
CA PHE A 176 21.77 5.29 6.98
C PHE A 176 21.25 6.71 6.81
N GLU A 177 20.24 6.86 5.97
CA GLU A 177 19.46 8.08 5.85
C GLU A 177 17.98 7.76 5.89
N LEU A 178 17.20 8.67 6.44
CA LEU A 178 15.76 8.61 6.52
C LEU A 178 15.19 9.97 6.13
N ARG A 179 14.16 9.94 5.27
CA ARG A 179 13.46 11.12 4.77
C ARG A 179 11.97 10.92 4.77
N VAL A 180 11.28 11.98 5.15
CA VAL A 180 9.82 12.04 5.16
C VAL A 180 9.30 12.49 3.79
N HIS A 181 10.06 13.32 3.11
CA HIS A 181 9.83 13.65 1.72
C HIS A 181 10.77 12.78 0.89
N GLY A 182 10.21 11.92 0.03
CA GLY A 182 11.03 11.14 -0.88
C GLY A 182 12.00 12.03 -1.67
N PRO A 183 13.19 11.53 -2.05
CA PRO A 183 14.17 12.32 -2.79
C PRO A 183 13.57 12.98 -4.03
N ARG A 184 14.18 14.09 -4.50
CA ARG A 184 13.81 14.74 -5.79
C ARG A 184 13.78 13.75 -6.97
N ARG A 185 14.51 12.63 -6.84
CA ARG A 185 14.36 11.40 -7.62
C ARG A 185 14.08 10.20 -6.70
N MET A 186 12.82 9.84 -6.53
CA MET A 186 12.37 8.55 -6.02
C MET A 186 12.42 7.51 -7.13
N ALA A 187 13.27 6.52 -6.90
CA ALA A 187 13.40 5.33 -7.69
C ALA A 187 13.15 4.18 -6.72
N SER A 188 12.19 3.31 -7.05
CA SER A 188 11.74 2.22 -6.18
C SER A 188 12.84 1.28 -5.73
N PHE A 189 13.93 1.20 -6.50
CA PHE A 189 15.22 0.59 -6.21
C PHE A 189 16.14 0.89 -7.41
N ASN A 190 17.13 1.80 -7.34
CA ASN A 190 18.46 1.68 -7.98
C ASN A 190 19.43 2.80 -7.55
N GLU A 191 20.73 2.48 -7.67
CA GLU A 191 21.99 3.20 -7.36
C GLU A 191 22.11 3.83 -5.96
N ASP A 192 21.07 4.47 -5.44
CA ASP A 192 21.08 5.18 -4.16
C ASP A 192 20.46 4.40 -2.98
N GLY A 193 19.74 3.29 -3.23
CA GLY A 193 19.27 2.36 -2.18
C GLY A 193 18.06 2.78 -1.33
N TRP A 194 17.19 3.68 -1.82
CA TRP A 194 16.00 4.13 -1.07
C TRP A 194 14.85 3.11 -1.06
N ILE A 195 14.30 2.88 0.14
CA ILE A 195 13.21 1.94 0.42
C ILE A 195 12.06 2.71 1.06
N HIS A 196 10.83 2.46 0.57
CA HIS A 196 9.62 2.97 1.20
C HIS A 196 9.30 2.15 2.46
N HIS A 197 9.29 2.80 3.61
CA HIS A 197 9.06 2.17 4.91
C HIS A 197 7.63 1.62 4.98
N ALA A 198 7.50 0.34 5.31
CA ALA A 198 6.21 -0.27 5.55
C ALA A 198 5.58 0.33 6.82
N PRO A 199 4.33 0.80 6.77
CA PRO A 199 3.68 1.33 7.95
C PRO A 199 3.52 0.23 8.98
N ARG A 200 3.28 0.64 10.22
CA ARG A 200 3.09 -0.31 11.33
C ARG A 200 4.35 -1.10 11.67
N THR A 201 5.53 -0.63 11.33
CA THR A 201 6.77 -1.28 11.76
C THR A 201 7.52 -0.35 12.71
N VAL A 202 8.02 -0.93 13.81
CA VAL A 202 9.03 -0.32 14.66
C VAL A 202 10.37 -0.81 14.14
N VAL A 203 11.14 0.10 13.56
CA VAL A 203 12.41 -0.26 12.92
C VAL A 203 13.56 0.33 13.69
N ARG A 204 14.57 -0.49 13.94
CA ARG A 204 15.90 -0.07 14.35
C ARG A 204 16.76 0.12 13.12
N LEU A 205 17.31 1.33 13.00
CA LEU A 205 18.35 1.65 12.05
C LEU A 205 19.69 1.58 12.78
N ALA A 206 20.60 0.69 12.36
CA ALA A 206 21.93 0.54 12.95
C ALA A 206 23.00 0.28 11.86
N PRO A 207 24.25 0.75 12.02
CA PRO A 207 25.32 0.52 11.03
C PRO A 207 25.72 -0.97 10.85
N LEU A 208 25.69 -1.42 9.58
CA LEU A 208 26.72 -2.15 8.80
C LEU A 208 27.44 -3.41 9.29
N GLU A 209 26.70 -4.47 9.58
CA GLU A 209 27.20 -5.80 9.19
C GLU A 209 26.30 -6.49 8.16
N THR A 210 25.02 -6.10 8.09
CA THR A 210 24.03 -6.72 7.18
C THR A 210 23.51 -5.78 6.10
N GLY A 211 23.79 -4.48 6.18
CA GLY A 211 23.28 -3.46 5.24
C GLY A 211 21.76 -3.27 5.25
N LEU A 212 21.04 -3.82 6.24
CA LEU A 212 19.57 -3.82 6.28
C LEU A 212 19.05 -3.29 7.63
N PRO A 213 17.94 -2.54 7.64
CA PRO A 213 17.20 -2.22 8.86
C PRO A 213 16.79 -3.49 9.58
N GLU A 214 16.85 -3.46 10.91
CA GLU A 214 16.30 -4.50 11.74
C GLU A 214 14.89 -4.07 12.16
N VAL A 215 13.86 -4.70 11.59
CA VAL A 215 12.50 -4.52 12.09
C VAL A 215 12.45 -5.14 13.48
N LEU A 216 12.30 -4.29 14.51
CA LEU A 216 12.20 -4.71 15.90
C LEU A 216 10.80 -5.24 16.21
N GLN A 217 9.78 -4.68 15.57
CA GLN A 217 8.39 -5.04 15.81
C GLN A 217 7.53 -4.72 14.59
N VAL A 218 6.52 -5.54 14.34
CA VAL A 218 5.39 -5.17 13.49
C VAL A 218 4.20 -4.91 14.40
N VAL A 219 3.75 -3.67 14.39
CA VAL A 219 2.53 -3.24 15.04
C VAL A 219 1.34 -3.75 14.21
N PRO A 220 0.32 -4.38 14.81
CA PRO A 220 -0.85 -4.81 14.05
C PRO A 220 -1.55 -3.61 13.40
N LEU A 221 -2.13 -3.81 12.20
CA LEU A 221 -3.10 -2.85 11.65
C LEU A 221 -4.19 -2.64 12.71
N LEU A 222 -4.70 -1.40 12.83
CA LEU A 222 -5.74 -1.02 13.81
C LEU A 222 -6.76 -2.17 13.93
N PRO A 223 -6.84 -2.86 15.09
CA PRO A 223 -7.73 -4.00 15.23
C PRO A 223 -9.15 -3.53 14.94
N ARG A 224 -9.96 -4.39 14.31
CA ARG A 224 -11.39 -4.10 14.12
C ARG A 224 -11.98 -3.85 15.51
N PRO A 225 -12.39 -2.61 15.83
CA PRO A 225 -12.87 -2.35 17.17
C PRO A 225 -14.26 -2.99 17.29
N ALA A 226 -14.54 -3.59 18.44
CA ALA A 226 -15.84 -4.22 18.71
C ALA A 226 -17.00 -3.20 18.65
N SER A 227 -16.69 -1.92 18.86
CA SER A 227 -17.60 -0.80 18.74
C SER A 227 -16.90 0.41 18.11
N PRO A 228 -17.63 1.35 17.49
CA PRO A 228 -17.05 2.59 17.00
C PRO A 228 -16.34 3.34 18.12
N PRO A 229 -15.15 3.92 17.88
CA PRO A 229 -14.50 4.74 18.89
C PRO A 229 -15.41 5.94 19.22
N PRO A 230 -15.46 6.35 20.49
CA PRO A 230 -16.31 7.45 20.90
C PRO A 230 -15.89 8.72 20.18
N LEU A 231 -16.88 9.46 19.67
CA LEU A 231 -16.64 10.81 19.19
C LEU A 231 -16.25 11.73 20.34
N PRO A 232 -15.59 12.88 20.06
CA PRO A 232 -15.44 13.96 21.02
C PRO A 232 -16.76 14.24 21.74
N GLU A 233 -16.72 14.54 23.04
CA GLU A 233 -17.93 14.64 23.89
C GLU A 233 -19.00 15.57 23.30
N HIS A 234 -18.56 16.69 22.72
CA HIS A 234 -19.44 17.67 22.07
C HIS A 234 -20.15 17.16 20.79
N LEU A 235 -19.71 16.05 20.20
CA LEU A 235 -20.31 15.40 19.03
C LEU A 235 -21.07 14.11 19.39
N ARG A 236 -20.92 13.56 20.60
CA ARG A 236 -21.56 12.30 21.00
C ARG A 236 -23.08 12.38 20.96
N GLY A 237 -23.68 13.39 21.58
CA GLY A 237 -25.14 13.55 21.58
C GLY A 237 -25.73 13.70 20.17
N ALA A 238 -24.98 14.31 19.26
CA ALA A 238 -25.34 14.43 17.86
C ALA A 238 -25.32 13.08 17.13
N ALA A 239 -24.31 12.26 17.38
CA ALA A 239 -24.17 10.92 16.81
C ALA A 239 -25.16 9.91 17.42
N GLU A 240 -25.42 9.99 18.73
CA GLU A 240 -26.42 9.17 19.42
C GLU A 240 -27.83 9.50 18.94
N ALA A 241 -28.15 10.79 18.79
CA ALA A 241 -29.42 11.22 18.20
C ALA A 241 -29.56 10.77 16.74
N ALA A 242 -28.47 10.80 15.96
CA ALA A 242 -28.43 10.29 14.60
C ALA A 242 -28.64 8.77 14.53
N ALA A 243 -27.99 8.00 15.41
CA ALA A 243 -28.14 6.55 15.49
C ALA A 243 -29.53 6.13 15.99
N ALA A 244 -30.18 6.97 16.80
CA ALA A 244 -31.53 6.76 17.33
C ALA A 244 -32.66 7.27 16.41
N ALA A 245 -32.31 7.97 15.32
CA ALA A 245 -33.28 8.53 14.38
C ALA A 245 -33.90 7.44 13.48
N GLU A 246 -35.01 6.85 13.97
CA GLU A 246 -36.00 6.01 13.28
C GLU A 246 -35.53 4.63 12.76
N GLY A 247 -36.47 3.71 12.52
CA GLY A 247 -36.27 2.26 12.32
C GLY A 247 -35.44 1.81 11.10
N ASP A 248 -34.70 2.71 10.44
CA ASP A 248 -33.75 2.44 9.35
C ASP A 248 -32.31 2.53 9.89
N VAL A 249 -31.77 1.38 10.30
CA VAL A 249 -30.38 1.24 10.81
C VAL A 249 -29.35 1.82 9.83
N ALA A 250 -29.59 1.72 8.52
CA ALA A 250 -28.65 2.23 7.52
C ALA A 250 -28.64 3.76 7.48
N ALA A 251 -29.80 4.40 7.64
CA ALA A 251 -29.89 5.86 7.74
C ALA A 251 -29.17 6.38 8.99
N GLY A 252 -29.38 5.76 10.15
CA GLY A 252 -28.72 6.16 11.40
C GLY A 252 -27.20 6.05 11.31
N ARG A 253 -26.68 4.96 10.74
CA ARG A 253 -25.23 4.78 10.50
C ARG A 253 -24.69 5.75 9.46
N ALA A 254 -25.46 6.08 8.43
CA ALA A 254 -25.07 7.08 7.44
C ALA A 254 -24.98 8.49 8.04
N LEU A 255 -25.88 8.85 8.96
CA LEU A 255 -25.80 10.12 9.70
C LEU A 255 -24.58 10.15 10.63
N GLU A 256 -24.30 9.07 11.37
CA GLU A 256 -23.07 8.98 12.19
C GLU A 256 -21.81 9.12 11.32
N PHE A 257 -21.79 8.48 10.15
CA PHE A 257 -20.72 8.62 9.16
C PHE A 257 -20.52 10.09 8.74
N LEU A 258 -21.61 10.82 8.46
CA LEU A 258 -21.55 12.25 8.12
C LEU A 258 -20.94 13.10 9.24
N VAL A 259 -21.27 12.82 10.51
CA VAL A 259 -20.71 13.54 11.66
C VAL A 259 -19.19 13.33 11.75
N ARG A 260 -18.74 12.08 11.57
CA ARG A 260 -17.30 11.73 11.58
C ARG A 260 -16.55 12.37 10.40
N MET A 261 -17.15 12.37 9.22
CA MET A 261 -16.58 13.03 8.04
C MET A 261 -16.52 14.56 8.18
N ASP A 262 -17.54 15.19 8.76
CA ASP A 262 -17.54 16.62 9.05
C ASP A 262 -16.43 17.00 10.06
N PHE A 263 -16.24 16.17 11.09
CA PHE A 263 -15.13 16.31 12.03
C PHE A 263 -13.76 16.20 11.33
N ALA A 264 -13.56 15.16 10.52
CA ALA A 264 -12.33 14.96 9.75
C ALA A 264 -12.01 16.15 8.83
N ILE A 265 -13.02 16.69 8.15
CA ILE A 265 -12.87 17.89 7.32
C ILE A 265 -12.54 19.10 8.18
N GLY A 266 -13.19 19.27 9.34
CA GLY A 266 -12.86 20.33 10.29
C GLY A 266 -11.37 20.38 10.63
N ARG A 267 -10.79 19.23 11.00
CA ARG A 267 -9.36 19.12 11.28
C ARG A 267 -8.48 19.47 10.08
N ALA A 268 -8.87 19.02 8.89
CA ALA A 268 -8.13 19.35 7.67
C ALA A 268 -8.13 20.87 7.39
N LEU A 269 -9.23 21.57 7.66
CA LEU A 269 -9.35 23.01 7.46
C LEU A 269 -8.55 23.82 8.48
N GLU A 270 -8.44 23.34 9.72
CA GLU A 270 -7.62 23.97 10.77
C GLU A 270 -6.15 24.08 10.35
N TRP A 271 -5.64 23.15 9.53
CA TRP A 271 -4.25 23.15 9.04
C TRP A 271 -3.89 24.34 8.14
N VAL A 272 -4.89 24.99 7.57
CA VAL A 272 -4.72 26.13 6.65
C VAL A 272 -5.46 27.37 7.13
N ALA A 273 -6.00 27.34 8.35
CA ALA A 273 -6.63 28.49 8.97
C ALA A 273 -5.58 29.59 9.18
N GLY A 274 -5.75 30.72 8.48
CA GLY A 274 -4.87 31.87 8.66
C GLY A 274 -5.15 32.60 9.98
N PRO A 275 -4.17 33.36 10.52
CA PRO A 275 -4.31 34.11 11.78
C PRO A 275 -5.41 35.19 11.77
N ASN A 276 -5.99 35.51 10.61
CA ASN A 276 -6.85 36.68 10.41
C ASN A 276 -8.32 36.34 10.05
N GLY A 277 -8.77 35.10 10.26
CA GLY A 277 -10.18 34.72 10.07
C GLY A 277 -10.67 34.69 8.61
N VAL A 278 -9.78 34.79 7.63
CA VAL A 278 -10.12 34.55 6.21
C VAL A 278 -10.31 33.05 6.01
N PRO A 279 -11.47 32.59 5.49
CA PRO A 279 -11.69 31.17 5.24
C PRO A 279 -10.63 30.65 4.25
N PRO A 280 -9.97 29.52 4.55
CA PRO A 280 -8.97 28.96 3.65
C PRO A 280 -9.57 28.63 2.29
N GLU A 281 -8.80 28.85 1.23
CA GLU A 281 -9.13 28.32 -0.10
C GLU A 281 -8.75 26.83 -0.13
N VAL A 282 -9.77 26.01 -0.38
CA VAL A 282 -9.68 24.55 -0.34
C VAL A 282 -9.94 24.02 -1.73
N ALA A 283 -8.95 23.33 -2.28
CA ALA A 283 -9.12 22.59 -3.52
C ALA A 283 -9.69 21.20 -3.22
N VAL A 284 -10.64 20.74 -4.03
CA VAL A 284 -11.10 19.35 -4.01
C VAL A 284 -10.78 18.73 -5.37
N LEU A 285 -10.05 17.61 -5.36
CA LEU A 285 -9.90 16.77 -6.55
C LEU A 285 -11.25 16.11 -6.83
N TYR A 286 -11.92 16.58 -7.88
CA TYR A 286 -13.34 16.39 -8.06
C TYR A 286 -13.63 15.60 -9.34
N SER A 287 -14.19 14.40 -9.19
CA SER A 287 -14.56 13.52 -10.32
C SER A 287 -16.05 13.56 -10.66
N GLY A 288 -16.85 14.28 -9.87
CA GLY A 288 -18.31 14.19 -9.92
C GLY A 288 -18.83 12.81 -9.49
N GLY A 289 -18.03 12.05 -8.71
CA GLY A 289 -18.44 10.82 -8.06
C GLY A 289 -18.85 11.06 -6.59
N VAL A 290 -19.51 10.08 -5.99
CA VAL A 290 -20.05 10.18 -4.62
C VAL A 290 -19.00 10.56 -3.57
N ASP A 291 -17.74 10.14 -3.77
CA ASP A 291 -16.64 10.36 -2.82
C ASP A 291 -16.27 11.84 -2.71
N SER A 292 -15.96 12.45 -3.85
CA SER A 292 -15.51 13.84 -3.93
C SER A 292 -16.67 14.83 -3.74
N SER A 293 -17.89 14.43 -4.12
CA SER A 293 -19.10 15.21 -3.85
C SER A 293 -19.43 15.30 -2.37
N LEU A 294 -19.23 14.23 -1.58
CA LEU A 294 -19.41 14.33 -0.13
C LEU A 294 -18.43 15.33 0.49
N LEU A 295 -17.14 15.25 0.11
CA LEU A 295 -16.11 16.15 0.63
C LEU A 295 -16.44 17.61 0.31
N ALA A 296 -16.81 17.90 -0.94
CA ALA A 296 -17.18 19.23 -1.38
C ALA A 296 -18.42 19.76 -0.64
N ALA A 297 -19.47 18.94 -0.52
CA ALA A 297 -20.70 19.30 0.19
C ALA A 297 -20.42 19.68 1.65
N LEU A 298 -19.64 18.86 2.37
CA LEU A 298 -19.29 19.13 3.77
C LEU A 298 -18.41 20.38 3.92
N CYS A 299 -17.43 20.59 3.05
CA CYS A 299 -16.61 21.81 3.07
C CYS A 299 -17.45 23.08 2.87
N LEU A 300 -18.38 23.07 1.91
CA LEU A 300 -19.30 24.20 1.66
C LEU A 300 -20.20 24.47 2.87
N ARG A 301 -20.72 23.42 3.51
CA ARG A 301 -21.55 23.55 4.72
C ARG A 301 -20.80 24.14 5.91
N ARG A 302 -19.48 23.91 6.00
CA ARG A 302 -18.60 24.57 6.98
C ARG A 302 -18.26 26.02 6.61
N GLY A 303 -18.68 26.49 5.44
CA GLY A 303 -18.40 27.85 4.95
C GLY A 303 -16.99 28.03 4.38
N ALA A 304 -16.30 26.94 4.01
CA ALA A 304 -15.01 27.02 3.35
C ALA A 304 -15.15 27.58 1.92
N ARG A 305 -14.11 28.24 1.42
CA ARG A 305 -14.03 28.66 0.01
C ARG A 305 -13.55 27.48 -0.82
N VAL A 306 -14.51 26.74 -1.40
CA VAL A 306 -14.24 25.51 -2.14
C VAL A 306 -14.12 25.77 -3.63
N ARG A 307 -13.05 25.25 -4.24
CA ARG A 307 -12.89 25.15 -5.70
C ARG A 307 -12.68 23.70 -6.11
N LEU A 308 -13.43 23.27 -7.12
CA LEU A 308 -13.46 21.89 -7.59
C LEU A 308 -12.62 21.77 -8.87
N PHE A 309 -11.71 20.80 -8.94
CA PHE A 309 -10.84 20.61 -10.09
C PHE A 309 -11.00 19.21 -10.67
N THR A 310 -11.22 19.13 -11.98
CA THR A 310 -11.38 17.86 -12.69
C THR A 310 -10.41 17.80 -13.87
N ALA A 311 -9.44 16.89 -13.80
CA ALA A 311 -8.49 16.69 -14.89
C ALA A 311 -8.99 15.68 -15.92
N GLY A 312 -8.67 15.93 -17.18
CA GLY A 312 -8.95 15.02 -18.28
C GLY A 312 -7.97 15.20 -19.44
N PHE A 313 -7.73 14.12 -20.17
CA PHE A 313 -7.03 14.15 -21.43
C PHE A 313 -8.01 14.26 -22.59
N GLN A 314 -7.83 15.27 -23.44
CA GLN A 314 -8.60 15.41 -24.68
C GLN A 314 -7.68 15.82 -25.81
N ASP A 315 -7.85 15.15 -26.95
CA ASP A 315 -7.12 15.41 -28.18
C ASP A 315 -8.12 15.67 -29.31
N LYS A 316 -7.68 16.26 -30.42
CA LYS A 316 -8.55 16.65 -31.53
C LYS A 316 -9.38 15.45 -32.02
N GLY A 317 -10.70 15.65 -32.12
CA GLY A 317 -11.65 14.63 -32.62
C GLY A 317 -12.12 13.60 -31.59
N PHE A 318 -11.74 13.74 -30.30
CA PHE A 318 -12.24 12.88 -29.23
C PHE A 318 -13.28 13.57 -28.36
N GLU A 319 -14.26 12.79 -27.91
CA GLU A 319 -15.26 13.23 -26.94
C GLU A 319 -14.64 13.76 -25.64
N GLU A 320 -15.38 14.61 -24.94
CA GLU A 320 -14.99 15.10 -23.62
C GLU A 320 -14.84 13.91 -22.63
N PRO A 321 -13.83 13.94 -21.72
CA PRO A 321 -13.71 12.93 -20.68
C PRO A 321 -14.97 12.84 -19.81
N GLU A 322 -15.43 11.62 -19.52
CA GLU A 322 -16.66 11.40 -18.75
C GLU A 322 -16.62 12.08 -17.38
N ASP A 323 -15.46 12.03 -16.69
CA ASP A 323 -15.32 12.69 -15.40
C ASP A 323 -15.53 14.19 -15.49
N VAL A 324 -15.13 14.84 -16.59
CA VAL A 324 -15.33 16.28 -16.82
C VAL A 324 -16.82 16.57 -17.00
N THR A 325 -17.51 15.82 -17.86
CA THR A 325 -18.94 15.99 -18.09
C THR A 325 -19.75 15.78 -16.80
N LYS A 326 -19.42 14.74 -16.04
CA LYS A 326 -20.14 14.39 -14.80
C LYS A 326 -19.78 15.26 -13.62
N ALA A 327 -18.54 15.73 -13.53
CA ALA A 327 -18.17 16.76 -12.57
C ALA A 327 -18.94 18.06 -12.83
N ARG A 328 -19.11 18.47 -14.09
CA ARG A 328 -19.93 19.65 -14.44
C ARG A 328 -21.36 19.53 -13.90
N GLU A 329 -22.02 18.41 -14.16
CA GLU A 329 -23.38 18.13 -13.69
C GLU A 329 -23.46 18.17 -12.16
N ALA A 330 -22.57 17.45 -11.47
CA ALA A 330 -22.59 17.35 -10.01
C ALA A 330 -22.17 18.65 -9.30
N ALA A 331 -21.27 19.44 -9.90
CA ALA A 331 -20.90 20.76 -9.39
C ALA A 331 -22.08 21.74 -9.43
N GLY A 332 -22.98 21.60 -10.41
CA GLY A 332 -24.22 22.36 -10.49
C GLY A 332 -25.13 22.15 -9.28
N TRP A 333 -25.24 20.92 -8.78
CA TRP A 333 -25.98 20.63 -7.53
C TRP A 333 -25.33 21.30 -6.31
N LEU A 334 -24.00 21.31 -6.22
CA LEU A 334 -23.27 21.90 -5.11
C LEU A 334 -23.30 23.44 -5.11
N GLY A 335 -23.53 24.07 -6.26
CA GLY A 335 -23.35 25.53 -6.42
C GLY A 335 -21.90 25.98 -6.23
N ALA A 336 -20.93 25.08 -6.43
CA ALA A 336 -19.51 25.33 -6.20
C ALA A 336 -18.79 25.80 -7.47
N GLN A 337 -17.71 26.56 -7.31
CA GLN A 337 -16.86 26.92 -8.43
C GLN A 337 -16.11 25.68 -8.93
N TRP A 338 -16.28 25.35 -10.20
CA TRP A 338 -15.68 24.18 -10.85
C TRP A 338 -14.77 24.57 -12.01
N THR A 339 -13.62 23.91 -12.11
CA THR A 339 -12.58 24.15 -13.10
C THR A 339 -12.22 22.83 -13.81
N PRO A 340 -12.56 22.68 -15.11
CA PRO A 340 -12.04 21.59 -15.93
C PRO A 340 -10.58 21.84 -16.32
N VAL A 341 -9.74 20.81 -16.21
CA VAL A 341 -8.32 20.85 -16.54
C VAL A 341 -8.04 19.87 -17.68
N ILE A 342 -8.10 20.38 -18.91
CA ILE A 342 -7.91 19.55 -20.11
C ILE A 342 -6.44 19.59 -20.53
N ARG A 343 -5.80 18.42 -20.61
CA ARG A 343 -4.41 18.26 -21.04
C ARG A 343 -4.31 17.74 -22.47
N SER A 344 -3.41 18.34 -23.25
CA SER A 344 -2.97 17.81 -24.55
C SER A 344 -2.01 16.63 -24.39
N LEU A 345 -1.66 15.98 -25.52
CA LEU A 345 -0.71 14.87 -25.52
C LEU A 345 0.70 15.34 -25.12
N GLU A 346 1.13 16.51 -25.60
CA GLU A 346 2.41 17.13 -25.28
C GLU A 346 2.50 17.52 -23.80
N GLN A 347 1.46 18.15 -23.25
CA GLN A 347 1.39 18.48 -21.82
C GLN A 347 1.43 17.21 -20.97
N THR A 348 0.73 16.15 -21.38
CA THR A 348 0.75 14.87 -20.69
C THR A 348 2.17 14.27 -20.65
N LEU A 349 2.93 14.36 -21.76
CA LEU A 349 4.32 13.89 -21.79
C LEU A 349 5.22 14.71 -20.86
N SER A 350 5.02 16.03 -20.78
CA SER A 350 5.74 16.89 -19.82
C SER A 350 5.42 16.51 -18.38
N ASP A 351 4.14 16.35 -18.06
CA ASP A 351 3.69 15.93 -16.73
C ASP A 351 4.28 14.56 -16.37
N MET A 352 4.32 13.62 -17.31
CA MET A 352 4.90 12.31 -17.10
C MET A 352 6.38 12.41 -16.71
N ARG A 353 7.17 13.25 -17.39
CA ARG A 353 8.59 13.50 -17.07
C ARG A 353 8.81 14.13 -15.70
N GLU A 354 7.88 14.98 -15.26
CA GLU A 354 7.93 15.60 -13.93
C GLU A 354 7.52 14.60 -12.82
N ILE A 355 6.53 13.74 -13.07
CA ILE A 355 5.98 12.80 -12.07
C ILE A 355 6.84 11.55 -11.92
N ALA A 356 7.30 10.98 -13.04
CA ALA A 356 8.06 9.73 -13.10
C ALA A 356 9.12 9.60 -12.01
N PRO A 357 10.03 10.57 -11.83
CA PRO A 357 11.08 10.46 -10.82
C PRO A 357 10.58 10.70 -9.39
N ARG A 358 9.28 10.83 -9.09
CA ARG A 358 8.78 11.13 -7.73
C ARG A 358 7.91 10.02 -7.16
N VAL A 359 7.59 9.01 -7.96
CA VAL A 359 6.66 7.94 -7.58
C VAL A 359 7.39 6.61 -7.59
N ALA A 360 7.33 5.89 -6.47
CA ALA A 360 7.93 4.57 -6.34
C ALA A 360 7.04 3.48 -6.95
N ASP A 361 7.68 2.47 -7.51
CA ASP A 361 7.06 1.29 -8.14
C ASP A 361 6.00 1.71 -9.13
N LEU A 362 6.35 2.65 -10.02
CA LEU A 362 5.43 3.22 -10.97
C LEU A 362 5.01 2.17 -12.00
N ASN A 363 3.72 2.12 -12.31
CA ASN A 363 3.17 1.32 -13.39
C ASN A 363 2.16 2.14 -14.19
N VAL A 364 1.62 1.57 -15.27
CA VAL A 364 0.67 2.25 -16.17
C VAL A 364 -0.56 2.77 -15.42
N ILE A 365 -1.06 2.03 -14.43
CA ILE A 365 -2.24 2.43 -13.63
C ILE A 365 -1.87 3.60 -12.72
N LYS A 366 -0.80 3.47 -11.92
CA LYS A 366 -0.32 4.54 -11.03
C LYS A 366 -0.01 5.80 -11.82
N MET A 367 0.64 5.70 -12.98
CA MET A 367 0.95 6.85 -13.82
C MET A 367 -0.32 7.51 -14.36
N GLY A 368 -1.30 6.73 -14.82
CA GLY A 368 -2.58 7.25 -15.28
C GLY A 368 -3.33 8.06 -14.20
N VAL A 369 -3.32 7.57 -12.96
CA VAL A 369 -3.92 8.30 -11.81
C VAL A 369 -3.06 9.51 -11.44
N ALA A 370 -1.73 9.36 -11.42
CA ALA A 370 -0.80 10.43 -11.08
C ALA A 370 -0.91 11.62 -12.05
N LEU A 371 -1.08 11.36 -13.34
CA LEU A 371 -1.30 12.39 -14.36
C LEU A 371 -2.59 13.19 -14.10
N ALA A 372 -3.68 12.49 -13.76
CA ALA A 372 -4.95 13.14 -13.40
C ALA A 372 -4.79 14.00 -12.14
N PHE A 373 -4.20 13.45 -11.08
CA PHE A 373 -3.95 14.16 -9.83
C PHE A 373 -3.04 15.37 -10.06
N SER A 374 -1.95 15.20 -10.80
CA SER A 374 -0.94 16.24 -11.02
C SER A 374 -1.49 17.40 -11.82
N ALA A 375 -2.25 17.12 -12.89
CA ALA A 375 -2.90 18.18 -13.67
C ALA A 375 -3.86 19.01 -12.81
N ALA A 376 -4.70 18.36 -12.00
CA ALA A 376 -5.63 19.06 -11.11
C ALA A 376 -4.90 19.80 -9.97
N CYS A 377 -3.86 19.21 -9.38
CA CYS A 377 -3.03 19.83 -8.35
C CYS A 377 -2.27 21.05 -8.87
N ARG A 378 -1.72 20.99 -10.10
CA ARG A 378 -1.04 22.12 -10.74
C ARG A 378 -1.96 23.33 -10.85
N GLU A 379 -3.18 23.12 -11.34
CA GLU A 379 -4.17 24.20 -11.45
C GLU A 379 -4.65 24.68 -10.08
N ALA A 380 -4.84 23.77 -9.11
CA ALA A 380 -5.19 24.15 -7.74
C ALA A 380 -4.11 25.04 -7.08
N ALA A 381 -2.84 24.69 -7.25
CA ALA A 381 -1.72 25.49 -6.76
C ALA A 381 -1.68 26.89 -7.41
N ALA A 382 -2.01 26.98 -8.71
CA ALA A 382 -2.07 28.25 -9.44
C ALA A 382 -3.16 29.20 -8.91
N THR A 383 -4.16 28.70 -8.17
CA THR A 383 -5.17 29.53 -7.51
C THR A 383 -4.77 30.05 -6.14
N GLY A 384 -3.62 29.64 -5.62
CA GLY A 384 -3.17 29.97 -4.27
C GLY A 384 -3.73 29.05 -3.18
N ALA A 385 -4.41 27.96 -3.56
CA ALA A 385 -4.80 26.93 -2.61
C ALA A 385 -3.55 26.34 -1.94
N ARG A 386 -3.63 26.07 -0.64
CA ARG A 386 -2.57 25.39 0.14
C ARG A 386 -2.96 23.98 0.55
N LEU A 387 -4.27 23.72 0.59
CA LEU A 387 -4.87 22.44 0.94
C LEU A 387 -5.61 21.88 -0.26
N VAL A 388 -5.36 20.60 -0.54
CA VAL A 388 -6.13 19.81 -1.49
C VAL A 388 -6.72 18.59 -0.79
N LEU A 389 -8.03 18.37 -0.99
CA LEU A 389 -8.74 17.21 -0.48
C LEU A 389 -8.98 16.18 -1.59
N SER A 390 -8.82 14.90 -1.25
CA SER A 390 -9.08 13.79 -2.15
C SER A 390 -9.95 12.72 -1.49
N GLY A 391 -10.79 12.06 -2.29
CA GLY A 391 -11.65 10.96 -1.86
C GLY A 391 -10.92 9.62 -1.64
N GLY A 392 -9.59 9.59 -1.76
CA GLY A 392 -8.81 8.36 -1.58
C GLY A 392 -9.10 7.65 -0.25
N GLY A 393 -9.25 6.33 -0.31
CA GLY A 393 -9.44 5.45 0.84
C GLY A 393 -10.89 5.01 1.03
N SER A 394 -11.85 5.73 0.47
CA SER A 394 -13.26 5.35 0.59
C SER A 394 -13.57 4.02 -0.10
N GLU A 395 -12.82 3.63 -1.14
CA GLU A 395 -12.96 2.34 -1.81
C GLU A 395 -12.67 1.16 -0.88
N GLU A 396 -11.60 1.26 -0.10
CA GLU A 396 -11.15 0.17 0.75
C GLU A 396 -11.98 0.10 2.04
N LEU A 397 -12.40 1.25 2.56
CA LEU A 397 -13.23 1.32 3.78
C LEU A 397 -14.69 0.94 3.55
N LEU A 398 -15.26 1.32 2.40
CA LEU A 398 -16.69 1.17 2.09
C LEU A 398 -16.94 0.24 0.90
N CYS A 399 -16.01 -0.67 0.64
CA CYS A 399 -16.17 -1.73 -0.36
C CYS A 399 -16.58 -1.21 -1.74
N GLY A 400 -15.79 -0.28 -2.27
CA GLY A 400 -16.15 0.55 -3.41
C GLY A 400 -15.78 0.05 -4.81
N TYR A 401 -15.42 -1.20 -5.03
CA TYR A 401 -14.96 -1.68 -6.34
C TYR A 401 -15.90 -2.77 -6.83
N PHE A 402 -16.34 -2.67 -8.09
CA PHE A 402 -17.30 -3.60 -8.66
C PHE A 402 -16.81 -5.06 -8.60
N TRP A 403 -15.67 -5.36 -9.24
CA TRP A 403 -15.13 -6.73 -9.30
C TRP A 403 -14.50 -7.20 -7.99
N ARG A 404 -13.88 -6.28 -7.23
CA ARG A 404 -13.17 -6.63 -5.99
C ARG A 404 -14.11 -6.77 -4.80
N HIS A 405 -15.26 -6.09 -4.80
CA HIS A 405 -16.14 -6.03 -3.64
C HIS A 405 -17.59 -6.42 -3.98
N LEU A 406 -18.22 -5.80 -4.98
CA LEU A 406 -19.65 -6.05 -5.27
C LEU A 406 -19.92 -7.45 -5.81
N GLN A 407 -19.00 -8.02 -6.59
CA GLN A 407 -19.14 -9.36 -7.18
C GLN A 407 -18.69 -10.50 -6.23
N ARG A 408 -18.40 -10.21 -4.97
CA ARG A 408 -17.92 -11.20 -3.99
C ARG A 408 -18.93 -11.42 -2.87
N PRO A 409 -18.89 -12.59 -2.21
CA PRO A 409 -19.52 -12.75 -0.90
C PRO A 409 -19.09 -11.62 0.05
N ARG A 410 -20.01 -11.23 0.92
CA ARG A 410 -19.87 -10.00 1.72
C ARG A 410 -18.65 -10.02 2.65
N GLU A 411 -18.34 -11.17 3.22
CA GLU A 411 -17.16 -11.37 4.08
C GLU A 411 -15.85 -11.27 3.28
N GLU A 412 -15.80 -11.83 2.08
CA GLU A 412 -14.64 -11.70 1.18
C GLU A 412 -14.45 -10.26 0.70
N ALA A 413 -15.53 -9.54 0.42
CA ALA A 413 -15.47 -8.13 0.05
C ALA A 413 -14.86 -7.28 1.18
N GLU A 414 -15.20 -7.57 2.43
CA GLU A 414 -14.61 -6.92 3.61
C GLU A 414 -13.13 -7.28 3.77
N ALA A 415 -12.76 -8.56 3.63
CA ALA A 415 -11.36 -9.00 3.67
C ALA A 415 -10.51 -8.36 2.55
N ALA A 416 -11.07 -8.23 1.34
CA ALA A 416 -10.44 -7.56 0.22
C ALA A 416 -10.25 -6.06 0.47
N GLY A 417 -11.23 -5.38 1.09
CA GLY A 417 -11.08 -3.98 1.52
C GLY A 417 -9.97 -3.81 2.55
N LEU A 418 -9.85 -4.74 3.50
CA LEU A 418 -8.79 -4.71 4.52
C LEU A 418 -7.39 -4.90 3.92
N SER A 419 -7.20 -5.88 3.03
CA SER A 419 -5.92 -6.04 2.29
C SER A 419 -5.62 -4.81 1.42
N GLY A 420 -6.65 -4.20 0.84
CA GLY A 420 -6.49 -2.97 0.06
C GLY A 420 -6.03 -1.79 0.91
N LEU A 421 -6.57 -1.65 2.13
CA LEU A 421 -6.14 -0.65 3.10
C LEU A 421 -4.69 -0.89 3.57
N ARG A 422 -4.29 -2.15 3.81
CA ARG A 422 -2.91 -2.53 4.18
C ARG A 422 -1.89 -2.15 3.11
N THR A 423 -2.24 -2.37 1.84
CA THR A 423 -1.35 -2.10 0.71
C THR A 423 -1.44 -0.67 0.18
N MET A 424 -2.38 0.13 0.69
CA MET A 424 -2.68 1.47 0.18
C MET A 424 -1.48 2.43 0.27
N TYR A 425 -0.64 2.31 1.29
CA TYR A 425 0.49 3.22 1.53
C TYR A 425 1.43 3.31 0.31
N HIS A 426 1.80 2.17 -0.27
CA HIS A 426 2.69 2.11 -1.42
C HIS A 426 1.94 2.11 -2.76
N ARG A 427 0.68 1.66 -2.79
CA ARG A 427 -0.15 1.61 -4.01
C ARG A 427 -0.66 2.99 -4.41
N ASP A 428 -1.15 3.77 -3.45
CA ASP A 428 -1.87 5.02 -3.65
C ASP A 428 -1.27 6.21 -2.90
N LEU A 429 -1.09 6.11 -1.58
CA LEU A 429 -0.78 7.28 -0.74
C LEU A 429 0.58 7.88 -1.07
N GLN A 430 1.58 7.04 -1.34
CA GLN A 430 2.89 7.51 -1.79
C GLN A 430 2.79 8.35 -3.06
N ARG A 431 2.07 7.85 -4.08
CA ARG A 431 1.85 8.56 -5.34
C ARG A 431 1.15 9.88 -5.11
N ASP A 432 0.04 9.85 -4.38
CA ASP A 432 -0.81 11.04 -4.19
C ASP A 432 -0.06 12.12 -3.39
N PHE A 433 0.68 11.72 -2.35
CA PHE A 433 1.54 12.61 -1.59
C PHE A 433 2.64 13.24 -2.46
N ALA A 434 3.37 12.42 -3.23
CA ALA A 434 4.45 12.89 -4.09
C ALA A 434 3.97 13.88 -5.17
N VAL A 435 2.80 13.62 -5.75
CA VAL A 435 2.18 14.48 -6.75
C VAL A 435 1.67 15.80 -6.14
N ALA A 436 1.06 15.78 -4.96
CA ALA A 436 0.63 17.01 -4.30
C ALA A 436 1.83 17.86 -3.86
N ALA A 437 2.85 17.21 -3.28
CA ALA A 437 4.09 17.86 -2.85
C ALA A 437 4.87 18.49 -4.03
N LEU A 438 4.85 17.86 -5.22
CA LEU A 438 5.42 18.43 -6.44
C LEU A 438 4.88 19.85 -6.75
N HIS A 439 3.62 20.11 -6.42
CA HIS A 439 2.96 21.40 -6.65
C HIS A 439 2.87 22.28 -5.40
N GLY A 440 3.58 21.92 -4.32
CA GLY A 440 3.57 22.67 -3.06
C GLY A 440 2.24 22.61 -2.31
N LEU A 441 1.38 21.63 -2.63
CA LEU A 441 0.08 21.44 -1.99
C LEU A 441 0.18 20.42 -0.86
N ARG A 442 -0.53 20.70 0.23
CA ARG A 442 -0.78 19.70 1.27
C ARG A 442 -2.03 18.90 0.91
N LEU A 443 -1.86 17.59 0.78
CA LEU A 443 -2.95 16.65 0.50
C LEU A 443 -3.52 16.06 1.80
N VAL A 444 -4.85 15.99 1.86
CA VAL A 444 -5.57 15.27 2.92
C VAL A 444 -6.60 14.32 2.33
N HIS A 445 -6.70 13.14 2.93
CA HIS A 445 -7.72 12.13 2.64
C HIS A 445 -8.67 12.00 3.85
N PRO A 446 -9.77 12.76 3.92
CA PRO A 446 -10.65 12.76 5.10
C PRO A 446 -11.27 11.39 5.41
N TYR A 447 -11.40 10.51 4.42
CA TYR A 447 -11.86 9.13 4.65
C TYR A 447 -10.88 8.31 5.49
N LEU A 448 -9.58 8.61 5.43
CA LEU A 448 -8.53 7.91 6.17
C LEU A 448 -8.29 8.52 7.56
N ASP A 449 -9.18 9.39 8.01
CA ASP A 449 -9.11 10.05 9.31
C ASP A 449 -9.38 9.09 10.48
N ASN A 450 -8.75 9.32 11.63
CA ASN A 450 -8.87 8.43 12.81
C ASN A 450 -10.31 8.37 13.37
N ALA A 451 -11.15 9.38 13.12
CA ALA A 451 -12.55 9.35 13.49
C ALA A 451 -13.41 8.50 12.53
N VAL A 452 -12.92 8.27 11.30
CA VAL A 452 -13.68 7.64 10.20
C VAL A 452 -13.28 6.18 10.01
N VAL A 453 -11.98 5.89 9.95
CA VAL A 453 -11.46 4.53 9.65
C VAL A 453 -12.01 3.48 10.62
N PRO A 454 -11.89 3.63 11.95
CA PRO A 454 -12.32 2.58 12.87
C PRO A 454 -13.85 2.43 12.88
N PHE A 455 -14.59 3.51 12.66
CA PHE A 455 -16.04 3.45 12.47
C PHE A 455 -16.38 2.63 11.21
N ALA A 456 -15.78 2.94 10.06
CA ALA A 456 -16.03 2.20 8.83
C ALA A 456 -15.66 0.71 8.96
N LEU A 457 -14.56 0.37 9.64
CA LEU A 457 -14.17 -1.01 9.93
C LEU A 457 -15.14 -1.73 10.89
N SER A 458 -15.79 -1.00 11.81
CA SER A 458 -16.77 -1.57 12.74
C SER A 458 -18.12 -1.90 12.07
N LEU A 459 -18.42 -1.31 10.91
CA LEU A 459 -19.70 -1.53 10.23
C LEU A 459 -19.84 -2.97 9.72
N PRO A 460 -21.05 -3.56 9.78
CA PRO A 460 -21.33 -4.82 9.09
C PRO A 460 -21.18 -4.65 7.57
N PRO A 461 -20.72 -5.70 6.85
CA PRO A 461 -20.57 -5.67 5.39
C PRO A 461 -21.83 -5.24 4.63
N ASP A 462 -23.02 -5.53 5.17
CA ASP A 462 -24.32 -5.18 4.59
C ASP A 462 -24.57 -3.69 4.41
N LEU A 463 -23.93 -2.88 5.23
CA LEU A 463 -24.02 -1.43 5.10
C LEU A 463 -23.00 -0.88 4.10
N LYS A 464 -21.97 -1.65 3.75
CA LYS A 464 -20.92 -1.24 2.79
C LYS A 464 -21.28 -1.64 1.37
N VAL A 465 -21.82 -2.85 1.19
CA VAL A 465 -22.21 -3.41 -0.11
C VAL A 465 -23.68 -3.81 -0.06
N ALA A 466 -24.49 -3.27 -0.95
CA ALA A 466 -25.90 -3.67 -1.12
C ALA A 466 -26.14 -3.98 -2.60
N GLU A 467 -27.18 -3.42 -3.23
CA GLU A 467 -27.36 -3.47 -4.68
C GLU A 467 -26.22 -2.77 -5.44
N GLN A 468 -25.52 -1.85 -4.76
CA GLN A 468 -24.35 -1.13 -5.28
C GLN A 468 -23.21 -1.12 -4.25
N GLU A 469 -22.01 -0.84 -4.75
CA GLU A 469 -20.85 -0.52 -3.93
C GLU A 469 -21.04 0.79 -3.16
N LYS A 470 -20.36 0.94 -2.02
CA LYS A 470 -20.41 2.16 -1.17
C LYS A 470 -21.83 2.53 -0.70
N ALA A 471 -22.65 1.53 -0.34
CA ALA A 471 -24.06 1.74 -0.01
C ALA A 471 -24.26 2.80 1.10
N LEU A 472 -23.49 2.74 2.19
CA LEU A 472 -23.51 3.75 3.26
C LEU A 472 -23.23 5.17 2.76
N LEU A 473 -22.22 5.35 1.91
CA LEU A 473 -21.83 6.66 1.38
C LEU A 473 -22.91 7.22 0.45
N ARG A 474 -23.52 6.37 -0.38
CA ARG A 474 -24.63 6.77 -1.25
C ARG A 474 -25.83 7.22 -0.41
N LYS A 475 -26.19 6.47 0.64
CA LYS A 475 -27.23 6.86 1.60
C LYS A 475 -26.89 8.18 2.30
N ALA A 476 -25.65 8.36 2.75
CA ALA A 476 -25.19 9.59 3.38
C ALA A 476 -25.35 10.80 2.44
N LEU A 477 -25.02 10.64 1.16
CA LEU A 477 -25.16 11.70 0.16
C LEU A 477 -26.63 11.98 -0.20
N GLN A 478 -27.49 10.96 -0.25
CA GLN A 478 -28.95 11.11 -0.38
C GLN A 478 -29.54 11.91 0.79
N LEU A 479 -29.10 11.64 2.03
CA LEU A 479 -29.52 12.40 3.22
C LEU A 479 -29.07 13.87 3.18
N LEU A 480 -28.02 14.19 2.41
CA LEU A 480 -27.60 15.57 2.13
C LEU A 480 -28.39 16.22 0.98
N GLY A 481 -29.33 15.50 0.36
CA GLY A 481 -30.17 16.00 -0.75
C GLY A 481 -29.50 15.92 -2.12
N ALA A 482 -28.54 15.02 -2.32
CA ALA A 482 -27.95 14.79 -3.64
C ALA A 482 -28.93 14.09 -4.60
N PRO A 483 -28.90 14.44 -5.90
CA PRO A 483 -29.80 13.84 -6.88
C PRO A 483 -29.43 12.38 -7.18
N ASP A 484 -30.43 11.59 -7.59
CA ASP A 484 -30.24 10.18 -7.96
C ASP A 484 -29.26 9.99 -9.11
N SER A 485 -29.17 10.96 -10.02
CA SER A 485 -28.18 10.96 -11.10
C SER A 485 -26.73 10.92 -10.60
N LEU A 486 -26.47 11.41 -9.38
CA LEU A 486 -25.18 11.34 -8.70
C LEU A 486 -25.09 10.11 -7.78
N THR A 487 -26.12 9.86 -6.97
CA THR A 487 -26.09 8.81 -5.93
C THR A 487 -26.26 7.40 -6.48
N MET A 488 -26.79 7.23 -7.69
CA MET A 488 -26.93 5.93 -8.37
C MET A 488 -25.92 5.71 -9.49
N ARG A 489 -25.02 6.69 -9.73
CA ARG A 489 -23.97 6.59 -10.75
C ARG A 489 -23.01 5.47 -10.38
N ARG A 490 -22.72 4.58 -11.35
CA ARG A 490 -21.69 3.53 -11.20
C ARG A 490 -20.30 4.15 -11.07
N LYS A 491 -19.46 3.59 -10.20
CA LYS A 491 -18.07 4.03 -10.07
C LYS A 491 -17.28 3.83 -11.38
N ARG A 492 -16.46 4.83 -11.70
CA ARG A 492 -15.40 4.74 -12.70
C ARG A 492 -14.07 5.12 -12.06
N ALA A 493 -13.00 4.37 -12.35
CA ALA A 493 -11.67 4.69 -11.80
C ALA A 493 -11.04 5.87 -12.55
N ALA A 494 -10.25 6.68 -11.83
CA ALA A 494 -9.80 8.00 -12.27
C ALA A 494 -9.07 7.95 -13.63
N GLN A 495 -8.19 6.98 -13.86
CA GLN A 495 -7.44 6.83 -15.12
C GLN A 495 -8.34 6.56 -16.34
N TYR A 496 -9.52 5.96 -16.13
CA TYR A 496 -10.49 5.67 -17.20
C TYR A 496 -11.46 6.82 -17.43
N GLY A 497 -11.94 7.46 -16.36
CA GLY A 497 -12.87 8.58 -16.44
C GLY A 497 -12.22 9.86 -16.98
N SER A 498 -10.96 10.12 -16.60
CA SER A 498 -10.12 11.21 -17.13
C SER A 498 -9.49 10.92 -18.50
N ARG A 499 -9.55 9.68 -19.00
CA ARG A 499 -8.93 9.22 -20.26
C ARG A 499 -7.39 9.26 -20.32
N PHE A 500 -6.66 9.43 -19.21
CA PHE A 500 -5.18 9.38 -19.26
C PHE A 500 -4.63 8.01 -19.72
N HIS A 501 -5.38 6.91 -19.55
CA HIS A 501 -5.02 5.62 -20.16
C HIS A 501 -4.95 5.67 -21.71
N VAL A 502 -5.76 6.53 -22.35
CA VAL A 502 -5.72 6.78 -23.80
C VAL A 502 -4.50 7.62 -24.16
N ALA A 503 -4.19 8.63 -23.35
CA ALA A 503 -3.00 9.45 -23.54
C ALA A 503 -1.72 8.60 -23.51
N LEU A 504 -1.59 7.74 -22.50
CA LEU A 504 -0.47 6.78 -22.40
C LEU A 504 -0.40 5.84 -23.59
N ALA A 505 -1.55 5.37 -24.10
CA ALA A 505 -1.61 4.55 -25.32
C ALA A 505 -1.06 5.27 -26.55
N LYS A 506 -1.42 6.55 -26.72
CA LYS A 506 -0.98 7.37 -27.84
C LYS A 506 0.50 7.71 -27.73
N LEU A 507 0.97 8.06 -26.54
CA LEU A 507 2.38 8.32 -26.28
C LEU A 507 3.22 7.08 -26.59
N ALA A 508 2.81 5.90 -26.13
CA ALA A 508 3.50 4.64 -26.37
C ALA A 508 3.70 4.34 -27.87
N LYS A 509 2.69 4.65 -28.71
CA LYS A 509 2.77 4.51 -30.17
C LYS A 509 3.69 5.55 -30.84
N ARG A 510 3.81 6.75 -30.26
CA ARG A 510 4.61 7.85 -30.80
C ARG A 510 6.08 7.74 -30.42
N THR A 511 6.36 7.13 -29.27
CA THR A 511 7.70 6.76 -28.81
C THR A 511 8.10 5.40 -29.38
N SER A 512 9.40 5.13 -29.50
CA SER A 512 9.94 3.80 -29.88
C SER A 512 9.60 2.67 -28.88
N ALA A 513 8.87 2.98 -27.81
CA ALA A 513 8.45 2.05 -26.77
C ALA A 513 7.46 0.98 -27.25
N GLY A 514 6.57 1.26 -28.22
CA GLY A 514 5.60 0.28 -28.76
C GLY A 514 4.44 -0.09 -27.83
N LEU A 515 4.67 -0.31 -26.53
CA LEU A 515 3.68 -0.63 -25.49
C LEU A 515 3.62 0.44 -24.38
N ARG A 516 2.49 0.51 -23.67
CA ARG A 516 2.29 1.46 -22.55
C ARG A 516 3.23 1.16 -21.38
N ALA A 517 3.49 -0.11 -21.13
CA ALA A 517 4.39 -0.54 -20.07
C ALA A 517 5.81 -0.06 -20.36
N ASP A 518 6.27 -0.22 -21.61
CA ASP A 518 7.58 0.28 -22.05
C ASP A 518 7.72 1.79 -21.92
N LEU A 519 6.66 2.55 -22.24
CA LEU A 519 6.65 4.00 -22.06
C LEU A 519 6.85 4.40 -20.59
N VAL A 520 6.18 3.71 -19.66
CA VAL A 520 6.24 4.02 -18.21
C VAL A 520 7.49 3.41 -17.56
N CYS A 521 8.29 2.66 -18.30
CA CYS A 521 9.55 2.07 -17.83
C CYS A 521 10.75 2.52 -18.68
N ASP A 522 10.61 3.61 -19.45
CA ASP A 522 11.67 4.16 -20.29
C ASP A 522 12.78 4.77 -19.40
N PRO A 523 14.03 4.27 -19.45
CA PRO A 523 15.13 4.83 -18.67
C PRO A 523 15.35 6.34 -18.89
N ALA A 524 14.99 6.87 -20.07
CA ALA A 524 15.08 8.29 -20.37
C ALA A 524 14.11 9.16 -19.55
N LEU A 525 13.11 8.55 -18.90
CA LEU A 525 12.20 9.19 -17.96
C LEU A 525 12.68 9.08 -16.50
N GLY A 526 13.86 8.48 -16.25
CA GLY A 526 14.52 8.44 -14.95
C GLY A 526 14.02 7.35 -14.00
N PHE A 527 13.52 6.23 -14.54
CA PHE A 527 13.04 5.11 -13.74
C PHE A 527 14.15 4.20 -13.22
N SER A 528 13.87 3.53 -12.11
CA SER A 528 14.72 2.47 -11.56
C SER A 528 14.02 1.11 -11.54
N HIS A 529 14.82 0.05 -11.68
CA HIS A 529 14.35 -1.34 -11.74
C HIS A 529 13.94 -1.84 -10.35
N CYS A 530 12.67 -2.19 -10.14
CA CYS A 530 12.27 -2.89 -8.92
C CYS A 530 12.67 -4.37 -9.06
N THR A 531 13.60 -4.84 -8.21
CA THR A 531 13.96 -6.25 -8.14
C THR A 531 12.99 -7.00 -7.23
N VAL A 532 12.46 -8.12 -7.72
CA VAL A 532 11.46 -8.91 -7.02
C VAL A 532 11.81 -10.40 -7.01
N ALA A 533 11.25 -11.13 -6.04
CA ALA A 533 11.23 -12.58 -6.04
C ALA A 533 9.81 -13.08 -6.38
N LEU A 534 9.67 -14.13 -7.18
CA LEU A 534 8.37 -14.75 -7.45
C LEU A 534 8.10 -15.86 -6.43
N VAL A 535 7.03 -15.77 -5.65
CA VAL A 535 6.50 -16.93 -4.91
C VAL A 535 5.68 -17.78 -5.87
N TYR A 536 6.15 -19.00 -6.09
CA TYR A 536 5.53 -19.92 -7.02
C TYR A 536 4.49 -20.76 -6.31
N THR A 537 3.22 -20.35 -6.38
CA THR A 537 2.10 -21.04 -5.72
C THR A 537 1.45 -22.08 -6.62
N SER A 538 1.41 -21.80 -7.92
CA SER A 538 0.76 -22.63 -8.95
C SER A 538 1.40 -22.40 -10.32
N GLY A 539 1.11 -23.29 -11.27
CA GLY A 539 1.70 -23.24 -12.61
C GLY A 539 1.29 -22.02 -13.43
N LYS A 540 0.00 -21.89 -13.74
CA LYS A 540 -0.54 -20.91 -14.69
C LYS A 540 -0.65 -19.50 -14.12
N GLU A 541 -1.08 -19.33 -12.87
CA GLU A 541 -1.26 -18.02 -12.26
C GLU A 541 0.09 -17.37 -11.96
N SER A 542 1.06 -18.13 -11.43
CA SER A 542 2.42 -17.61 -11.22
C SER A 542 3.09 -17.26 -12.55
N ALA A 543 2.94 -18.09 -13.59
CA ALA A 543 3.47 -17.80 -14.91
C ALA A 543 2.83 -16.55 -15.55
N HIS A 544 1.51 -16.39 -15.43
CA HIS A 544 0.79 -15.22 -15.92
C HIS A 544 1.26 -13.95 -15.21
N VAL A 545 1.36 -13.98 -13.88
CA VAL A 545 1.85 -12.85 -13.09
C VAL A 545 3.31 -12.53 -13.44
N PHE A 546 4.15 -13.54 -13.60
CA PHE A 546 5.54 -13.39 -14.01
C PHE A 546 5.65 -12.68 -15.37
N GLN A 547 4.87 -13.12 -16.36
CA GLN A 547 4.80 -12.48 -17.69
C GLN A 547 4.35 -11.03 -17.60
N ALA A 548 3.24 -10.78 -16.90
CA ALA A 548 2.66 -9.44 -16.76
C ALA A 548 3.64 -8.45 -16.13
N LEU A 549 4.38 -8.88 -15.10
CA LEU A 549 5.36 -8.03 -14.42
C LEU A 549 6.67 -7.89 -15.20
N ARG A 550 7.10 -8.92 -15.94
CA ARG A 550 8.25 -8.83 -16.85
C ARG A 550 7.97 -7.85 -18.00
N MET A 551 6.76 -7.86 -18.55
CA MET A 551 6.29 -6.84 -19.51
C MET A 551 6.26 -5.43 -18.89
N ALA A 552 6.07 -5.34 -17.58
CA ALA A 552 6.20 -4.10 -16.81
C ALA A 552 7.64 -3.81 -16.36
N ARG A 553 8.65 -4.48 -16.96
CA ARG A 553 10.09 -4.35 -16.68
C ARG A 553 10.48 -4.52 -15.20
N CYS A 554 9.72 -5.30 -14.44
CA CYS A 554 10.17 -5.78 -13.13
C CYS A 554 11.28 -6.82 -13.35
N GLU A 555 12.36 -6.71 -12.59
CA GLU A 555 13.47 -7.65 -12.65
C GLU A 555 13.26 -8.73 -11.61
N PHE A 556 13.15 -9.99 -12.05
CA PHE A 556 13.05 -11.12 -11.14
C PHE A 556 14.46 -11.60 -10.80
N THR A 557 14.73 -11.78 -9.50
CA THR A 557 16.05 -12.21 -8.99
C THR A 557 16.07 -13.68 -8.58
N CYS A 558 14.92 -14.23 -8.19
CA CYS A 558 14.76 -15.64 -7.87
C CYS A 558 13.28 -16.06 -7.92
N VAL A 559 13.08 -17.37 -7.98
CA VAL A 559 11.80 -18.04 -7.73
C VAL A 559 11.87 -18.70 -6.36
N LEU A 560 10.90 -18.39 -5.49
CA LEU A 560 10.76 -18.96 -4.17
C LEU A 560 9.74 -20.09 -4.22
N GLY A 561 10.18 -21.29 -3.86
CA GLY A 561 9.34 -22.47 -3.67
C GLY A 561 9.14 -22.81 -2.20
N PHE A 562 8.12 -23.62 -1.93
CA PHE A 562 7.84 -24.11 -0.60
C PHE A 562 8.85 -25.16 -0.15
N ALA A 563 9.18 -25.22 1.13
CA ALA A 563 9.98 -26.27 1.74
C ALA A 563 9.17 -27.57 1.87
N ALA A 564 9.82 -28.71 1.65
CA ALA A 564 9.17 -30.02 1.64
C ALA A 564 8.58 -30.37 3.02
N LYS A 565 7.38 -30.96 3.03
CA LYS A 565 6.82 -31.59 4.24
C LYS A 565 7.15 -33.08 4.27
N GLU A 566 7.38 -33.61 5.47
CA GLU A 566 7.54 -35.05 5.67
C GLU A 566 6.17 -35.74 5.83
N GLY A 567 5.83 -36.64 4.90
CA GLY A 567 4.72 -37.58 5.00
C GLY A 567 3.31 -37.02 4.74
N GLY A 568 2.44 -37.90 4.22
CA GLY A 568 1.02 -37.62 3.97
C GLY A 568 0.72 -36.85 2.69
N GLU A 569 -0.57 -36.55 2.48
CA GLU A 569 -1.12 -35.86 1.29
C GLU A 569 -0.47 -34.50 1.02
N ALA A 570 -0.14 -33.77 2.09
CA ALA A 570 0.54 -32.48 2.03
C ALA A 570 1.92 -32.56 1.37
N ALA A 571 2.61 -33.69 1.55
CA ALA A 571 3.95 -33.89 1.03
C ALA A 571 3.95 -34.06 -0.49
N GLU A 572 3.04 -34.85 -1.04
CA GLU A 572 2.93 -35.07 -2.50
C GLU A 572 2.53 -33.79 -3.24
N ARG A 573 1.56 -33.03 -2.70
CA ARG A 573 1.16 -31.75 -3.33
C ARG A 573 2.27 -30.70 -3.26
N THR A 574 3.00 -30.64 -2.14
CA THR A 574 4.14 -29.72 -2.00
C THR A 574 5.27 -30.12 -2.94
N ARG A 575 5.53 -31.42 -3.09
CA ARG A 575 6.52 -31.97 -4.03
C ARG A 575 6.21 -31.55 -5.47
N TYR A 576 4.97 -31.74 -5.93
CA TYR A 576 4.58 -31.31 -7.28
C TYR A 576 4.81 -29.80 -7.49
N MET A 577 4.42 -28.96 -6.53
CA MET A 577 4.66 -27.50 -6.60
C MET A 577 6.15 -27.16 -6.67
N GLN A 578 7.00 -27.87 -5.94
CA GLN A 578 8.45 -27.70 -5.98
C GLN A 578 9.05 -28.09 -7.33
N GLU A 579 8.63 -29.24 -7.88
CA GLU A 579 9.07 -29.72 -9.18
C GLU A 579 8.68 -28.71 -10.28
N ALA A 580 7.43 -28.25 -10.25
CA ALA A 580 6.90 -27.23 -11.14
C ALA A 580 7.67 -25.89 -11.03
N ALA A 581 7.89 -25.40 -9.81
CA ALA A 581 8.60 -24.16 -9.55
C ALA A 581 10.06 -24.23 -10.01
N ARG A 582 10.73 -25.37 -9.77
CA ARG A 582 12.11 -25.62 -10.20
C ARG A 582 12.22 -25.62 -11.72
N LEU A 583 11.36 -26.36 -12.42
CA LEU A 583 11.34 -26.38 -13.89
C LEU A 583 11.08 -24.99 -14.46
N PHE A 584 10.10 -24.27 -13.90
CA PHE A 584 9.81 -22.90 -14.30
C PHE A 584 11.01 -21.96 -14.10
N ALA A 585 11.65 -22.01 -12.93
CA ALA A 585 12.82 -21.19 -12.61
C ALA A 585 13.98 -21.48 -13.57
N THR A 586 14.25 -22.75 -13.85
CA THR A 586 15.27 -23.17 -14.82
C THR A 586 14.93 -22.66 -16.22
N CYS A 587 13.69 -22.81 -16.71
CA CYS A 587 13.29 -22.26 -18.01
C CYS A 587 13.39 -20.72 -18.06
N ALA A 588 13.05 -20.05 -16.96
CA ALA A 588 13.15 -18.59 -16.84
C ALA A 588 14.60 -18.08 -16.70
N GLY A 589 15.58 -18.96 -16.46
CA GLY A 589 16.96 -18.59 -16.19
C GLY A 589 17.17 -17.94 -14.83
N LEU A 590 16.35 -18.30 -13.84
CA LEU A 590 16.36 -17.72 -12.50
C LEU A 590 16.82 -18.72 -11.43
N PRO A 591 17.53 -18.26 -10.39
CA PRO A 591 17.77 -19.05 -9.20
C PRO A 591 16.47 -19.55 -8.56
N PHE A 592 16.46 -20.80 -8.12
CA PHE A 592 15.36 -21.39 -7.35
C PHE A 592 15.77 -21.55 -5.88
N GLU A 593 14.99 -21.00 -4.96
CA GLU A 593 15.19 -21.17 -3.52
C GLU A 593 13.99 -21.86 -2.88
N GLU A 594 14.27 -22.97 -2.19
CA GLU A 594 13.27 -23.82 -1.54
C GLU A 594 13.27 -23.58 -0.02
N SER A 595 12.84 -22.39 0.39
CA SER A 595 12.92 -21.97 1.80
C SER A 595 11.59 -21.55 2.42
N LEU A 596 10.54 -21.36 1.62
CA LEU A 596 9.29 -20.82 2.14
C LEU A 596 8.47 -21.87 2.88
N PRO A 597 7.99 -21.59 4.11
CA PRO A 597 6.94 -22.39 4.72
C PRO A 597 5.69 -22.43 3.84
N LEU A 598 5.05 -23.60 3.73
CA LEU A 598 3.79 -23.76 2.99
C LEU A 598 2.67 -22.89 3.59
N TYR A 599 1.95 -22.13 2.77
CA TYR A 599 0.80 -21.31 3.17
C TYR A 599 -0.33 -21.37 2.13
N GLY A 600 -1.60 -21.26 2.57
CA GLY A 600 -2.73 -20.95 1.68
C GLY A 600 -3.20 -22.03 0.72
N VAL A 601 -2.81 -23.28 0.95
CA VAL A 601 -3.32 -24.43 0.20
C VAL A 601 -4.54 -24.98 0.95
N GLN A 602 -5.71 -24.98 0.31
CA GLN A 602 -7.04 -25.22 0.91
C GLN A 602 -7.16 -26.48 1.80
N ASP A 603 -6.24 -27.43 1.72
CA ASP A 603 -6.28 -28.69 2.47
C ASP A 603 -5.21 -28.85 3.58
N PHE A 604 -4.37 -27.85 3.87
CA PHE A 604 -3.25 -28.05 4.82
C PHE A 604 -3.15 -27.01 5.94
N GLY A 605 -4.19 -26.96 6.77
CA GLY A 605 -4.11 -26.47 8.15
C GLY A 605 -4.01 -24.95 8.33
N THR A 606 -3.66 -24.54 9.56
CA THR A 606 -3.48 -23.13 9.94
C THR A 606 -2.31 -22.51 9.16
N PRO A 607 -2.45 -21.31 8.56
CA PRO A 607 -1.33 -20.65 7.88
C PRO A 607 -0.12 -20.55 8.82
N PRO A 608 1.11 -20.69 8.29
CA PRO A 608 2.31 -20.61 9.11
C PRO A 608 2.36 -19.24 9.78
N PRO A 609 2.90 -19.14 11.01
CA PRO A 609 3.07 -17.86 11.67
C PRO A 609 3.85 -16.90 10.75
N ALA A 610 3.40 -15.64 10.66
CA ALA A 610 4.07 -14.61 9.86
C ALA A 610 5.59 -14.52 10.17
N ALA A 611 6.00 -14.83 11.40
CA ALA A 611 7.40 -14.89 11.82
C ALA A 611 8.24 -15.97 11.08
N ALA A 612 7.66 -17.13 10.78
CA ALA A 612 8.36 -18.19 10.05
C ALA A 612 8.56 -17.81 8.57
N LEU A 613 7.53 -17.25 7.95
CA LEU A 613 7.60 -16.69 6.60
C LEU A 613 8.63 -15.54 6.53
N ALA A 614 8.62 -14.65 7.53
CA ALA A 614 9.57 -13.55 7.63
C ALA A 614 11.03 -14.03 7.69
N ALA A 615 11.31 -15.04 8.51
CA ALA A 615 12.66 -15.60 8.62
C ALA A 615 13.15 -16.18 7.28
N ALA A 616 12.30 -16.92 6.57
CA ALA A 616 12.61 -17.45 5.25
C ALA A 616 12.86 -16.33 4.22
N LEU A 617 11.95 -15.35 4.15
CA LEU A 617 12.07 -14.21 3.24
C LEU A 617 13.33 -13.36 3.51
N LYS A 618 13.67 -13.13 4.78
CA LYS A 618 14.90 -12.44 5.17
C LYS A 618 16.14 -13.18 4.68
N GLY A 619 16.18 -14.50 4.87
CA GLY A 619 17.27 -15.34 4.38
C GLY A 619 17.40 -15.31 2.86
N ALA A 620 16.29 -15.47 2.15
CA ALA A 620 16.24 -15.41 0.70
C ALA A 620 16.69 -14.06 0.15
N ARG A 621 16.24 -12.97 0.76
CA ARG A 621 16.61 -11.61 0.40
C ARG A 621 18.12 -11.37 0.47
N ILE A 622 18.77 -11.87 1.53
CA ILE A 622 20.22 -11.73 1.72
C ILE A 622 20.98 -12.47 0.60
N ARG A 623 20.49 -13.63 0.16
CA ARG A 623 21.14 -14.43 -0.90
C ARG A 623 20.90 -13.90 -2.31
N HIS A 624 19.67 -13.46 -2.59
CA HIS A 624 19.22 -13.17 -3.97
C HIS A 624 19.00 -11.69 -4.26
N GLY A 625 18.94 -10.81 -3.27
CA GLY A 625 18.97 -9.36 -3.47
C GLY A 625 17.71 -8.76 -4.09
N PHE A 626 16.53 -8.99 -3.50
CA PHE A 626 15.26 -8.40 -3.94
C PHE A 626 14.68 -7.37 -2.95
N GLY A 627 13.92 -6.41 -3.49
CA GLY A 627 13.19 -5.37 -2.76
C GLY A 627 11.71 -5.69 -2.50
N GLY A 628 11.18 -6.72 -3.16
CA GLY A 628 9.80 -7.15 -2.99
C GLY A 628 9.57 -8.60 -3.38
N VAL A 629 8.39 -9.08 -3.05
CA VAL A 629 7.93 -10.45 -3.26
C VAL A 629 6.65 -10.37 -4.05
N VAL A 630 6.60 -11.10 -5.15
CA VAL A 630 5.41 -11.23 -5.99
C VAL A 630 4.78 -12.58 -5.69
N CYS A 631 3.58 -12.56 -5.15
CA CYS A 631 2.74 -13.75 -5.07
C CYS A 631 1.90 -13.83 -6.34
N GLY A 632 1.72 -15.06 -6.86
CA GLY A 632 0.69 -15.35 -7.86
C GLY A 632 -0.72 -15.20 -7.27
N HIS A 633 -1.66 -16.01 -7.74
CA HIS A 633 -2.97 -16.08 -7.08
C HIS A 633 -2.86 -16.75 -5.71
N CYS A 634 -3.54 -16.18 -4.71
CA CYS A 634 -3.73 -16.77 -3.39
C CYS A 634 -5.23 -16.71 -3.04
N SER A 635 -5.89 -17.87 -3.06
CA SER A 635 -7.32 -17.98 -2.77
C SER A 635 -7.63 -17.85 -1.28
N ASP A 636 -6.66 -18.18 -0.43
CA ASP A 636 -6.74 -17.96 1.02
C ASP A 636 -6.22 -16.56 1.41
N MET A 637 -7.15 -15.64 1.60
CA MET A 637 -6.85 -14.27 2.04
C MET A 637 -6.16 -14.20 3.43
N ARG A 638 -6.32 -15.20 4.30
CA ARG A 638 -5.59 -15.25 5.58
C ARG A 638 -4.13 -15.56 5.35
N ALA A 639 -3.84 -16.48 4.43
CA ALA A 639 -2.49 -16.83 4.06
C ALA A 639 -1.79 -15.72 3.28
N LEU A 640 -2.51 -15.02 2.39
CA LEU A 640 -2.02 -13.78 1.79
C LEU A 640 -1.72 -12.72 2.86
N GLY A 641 -2.60 -12.53 3.84
CA GLY A 641 -2.36 -11.62 4.96
C GLY A 641 -1.12 -11.98 5.77
N ALA A 642 -0.87 -13.27 6.01
CA ALA A 642 0.35 -13.73 6.69
C ALA A 642 1.61 -13.45 5.88
N LEU A 643 1.57 -13.59 4.55
CA LEU A 643 2.66 -13.22 3.66
C LEU A 643 2.89 -11.70 3.63
N GLU A 644 1.81 -10.90 3.56
CA GLU A 644 1.86 -9.44 3.64
C GLU A 644 2.53 -9.00 4.95
N ASP A 645 2.07 -9.52 6.08
CA ASP A 645 2.63 -9.22 7.40
C ASP A 645 4.09 -9.69 7.52
N ALA A 646 4.44 -10.85 6.94
CA ALA A 646 5.82 -11.34 6.88
C ALA A 646 6.72 -10.43 6.05
N CYS A 647 6.27 -9.99 4.86
CA CYS A 647 7.01 -9.07 4.01
C CYS A 647 7.24 -7.72 4.70
N ASP A 648 6.19 -7.15 5.30
CA ASP A 648 6.29 -5.90 6.06
C ASP A 648 7.30 -6.04 7.21
N SER A 649 7.30 -7.19 7.91
CA SER A 649 8.24 -7.47 9.01
C SER A 649 9.71 -7.57 8.61
N VAL A 650 10.03 -7.66 7.32
CA VAL A 650 11.40 -7.71 6.82
C VAL A 650 11.69 -6.59 5.82
N GLY A 651 10.82 -5.58 5.76
CA GLY A 651 10.94 -4.42 4.88
C GLY A 651 10.93 -4.79 3.40
N LEU A 652 10.15 -5.82 3.03
CA LEU A 652 9.87 -6.22 1.65
C LEU A 652 8.47 -5.74 1.25
N LYS A 653 8.30 -5.35 -0.01
CA LYS A 653 6.96 -5.08 -0.56
C LYS A 653 6.32 -6.39 -1.00
N CYS A 654 5.13 -6.70 -0.48
CA CYS A 654 4.32 -7.78 -1.00
C CYS A 654 3.46 -7.28 -2.18
N PHE A 655 3.74 -7.80 -3.36
CA PHE A 655 2.93 -7.62 -4.56
C PHE A 655 2.06 -8.85 -4.74
N ALA A 656 0.77 -8.73 -4.43
CA ALA A 656 -0.23 -9.71 -4.82
C ALA A 656 -1.11 -9.07 -5.88
N PRO A 657 -0.66 -9.01 -7.15
CA PRO A 657 -1.53 -8.59 -8.22
C PRO A 657 -2.73 -9.54 -8.20
N MET A 658 -3.89 -9.00 -7.84
CA MET A 658 -5.17 -9.63 -8.13
C MET A 658 -5.28 -9.61 -9.65
N GLY A 659 -4.64 -10.58 -10.30
CA GLY A 659 -4.90 -10.91 -11.69
C GLY A 659 -6.37 -11.27 -11.85
N ARG A 660 -6.78 -11.51 -13.08
CA ARG A 660 -7.98 -12.31 -13.33
C ARG A 660 -7.51 -13.76 -13.34
N PRO A 661 -7.38 -14.46 -12.19
CA PRO A 661 -7.05 -15.88 -12.21
C PRO A 661 -8.01 -16.64 -13.12
N GLU A 662 -9.26 -16.16 -13.23
CA GLU A 662 -10.29 -16.68 -14.12
C GLU A 662 -9.97 -16.61 -15.63
N CYS A 663 -8.83 -16.05 -16.03
CA CYS A 663 -8.36 -16.07 -17.42
C CYS A 663 -6.83 -16.20 -17.56
N ALA A 664 -6.13 -16.76 -16.56
CA ALA A 664 -4.67 -16.86 -16.56
C ALA A 664 -4.16 -17.70 -17.74
N LEU A 665 -4.77 -18.86 -18.00
CA LEU A 665 -4.41 -19.71 -19.13
C LEU A 665 -4.73 -19.00 -20.46
N GLU A 666 -5.93 -18.42 -20.59
CA GLU A 666 -6.31 -17.68 -21.80
C GLU A 666 -5.33 -16.54 -22.11
N CYS A 667 -4.88 -15.80 -21.08
CA CYS A 667 -3.90 -14.73 -21.24
C CYS A 667 -2.54 -15.26 -21.70
N LEU A 668 -2.04 -16.33 -21.08
CA LEU A 668 -0.77 -16.96 -21.47
C LEU A 668 -0.76 -17.35 -22.95
N VAL A 669 -1.79 -18.10 -23.39
CA VAL A 669 -1.86 -18.59 -24.78
C VAL A 669 -2.16 -17.48 -25.79
N HIS A 670 -2.95 -16.47 -25.40
CA HIS A 670 -3.20 -15.30 -26.24
C HIS A 670 -1.90 -14.50 -26.50
N GLU A 671 -1.00 -14.50 -25.52
CA GLU A 671 0.32 -13.86 -25.64
C GLU A 671 1.39 -14.78 -26.26
N GLY A 672 0.98 -15.92 -26.81
CA GLY A 672 1.83 -16.81 -27.60
C GLY A 672 2.60 -17.84 -26.77
N ALA A 673 2.24 -18.07 -25.51
CA ALA A 673 2.78 -19.20 -24.75
C ALA A 673 2.11 -20.51 -25.18
N GLU A 674 2.88 -21.59 -25.29
CA GLU A 674 2.35 -22.94 -25.30
C GLU A 674 2.36 -23.46 -23.87
N VAL A 675 1.28 -24.13 -23.46
CA VAL A 675 1.08 -24.54 -22.07
C VAL A 675 0.71 -26.02 -22.04
N VAL A 676 1.41 -26.82 -21.23
CA VAL A 676 1.09 -28.23 -20.99
C VAL A 676 0.19 -28.36 -19.77
N ILE A 677 -0.88 -29.14 -19.89
CA ILE A 677 -1.72 -29.52 -18.77
C ILE A 677 -1.00 -30.56 -17.94
N THR A 678 -0.89 -30.33 -16.65
CA THR A 678 -0.07 -31.13 -15.74
C THR A 678 -0.89 -31.82 -14.68
N ARG A 679 -2.10 -31.33 -14.41
CA ARG A 679 -3.00 -31.88 -13.40
C ARG A 679 -4.44 -31.73 -13.85
N VAL A 680 -5.28 -32.75 -13.67
CA VAL A 680 -6.71 -32.71 -14.00
C VAL A 680 -7.55 -33.52 -13.00
N PRO A 681 -8.80 -33.12 -12.69
CA PRO A 681 -9.66 -33.91 -11.82
C PRO A 681 -10.20 -35.14 -12.58
N PRO A 682 -10.71 -36.16 -11.86
CA PRO A 682 -11.30 -37.32 -12.51
C PRO A 682 -12.53 -36.93 -13.34
N GLY A 683 -12.70 -37.56 -14.51
CA GLY A 683 -13.80 -37.25 -15.44
C GLY A 683 -13.59 -35.99 -16.30
N CYS A 684 -12.44 -35.31 -16.15
CA CYS A 684 -12.05 -34.19 -17.00
C CYS A 684 -11.89 -34.60 -18.47
N ALA A 685 -12.21 -33.69 -19.38
CA ALA A 685 -11.99 -33.89 -20.82
C ALA A 685 -10.52 -33.69 -21.24
N ALA A 686 -9.73 -33.01 -20.40
CA ALA A 686 -8.31 -32.78 -20.58
C ALA A 686 -7.48 -33.96 -20.03
N VAL A 687 -6.30 -34.18 -20.60
CA VAL A 687 -5.37 -35.22 -20.14
C VAL A 687 -4.04 -34.57 -19.72
N PRO A 688 -3.40 -35.00 -18.62
CA PRO A 688 -2.04 -34.55 -18.32
C PRO A 688 -1.10 -34.86 -19.49
N GLY A 689 -0.22 -33.92 -19.83
CA GLY A 689 0.60 -33.94 -21.04
C GLY A 689 -0.04 -33.28 -22.27
N GLN A 690 -1.34 -32.97 -22.25
CA GLN A 690 -1.98 -32.24 -23.36
C GLN A 690 -1.44 -30.82 -23.46
N VAL A 691 -0.99 -30.42 -24.65
CA VAL A 691 -0.50 -29.06 -24.92
C VAL A 691 -1.61 -28.21 -25.52
N VAL A 692 -1.79 -27.01 -24.96
CA VAL A 692 -2.68 -25.94 -25.43
C VAL A 692 -1.83 -24.84 -26.05
N ARG A 693 -2.07 -24.53 -27.32
CA ARG A 693 -1.23 -23.61 -28.13
C ARG A 693 -1.92 -22.31 -28.51
N GLY A 694 -3.21 -22.19 -28.24
CA GLY A 694 -3.96 -21.01 -28.63
C GLY A 694 -5.30 -20.87 -27.94
N LEU A 695 -5.86 -19.67 -28.09
CA LEU A 695 -7.11 -19.28 -27.43
C LEU A 695 -8.31 -20.14 -27.84
N ALA A 696 -8.35 -20.61 -29.09
CA ALA A 696 -9.41 -21.49 -29.56
C ALA A 696 -9.40 -22.85 -28.83
N GLU A 697 -8.22 -23.47 -28.70
CA GLU A 697 -8.03 -24.73 -27.98
C GLU A 697 -8.36 -24.59 -26.49
N ALA A 698 -7.89 -23.49 -25.86
CA ALA A 698 -8.20 -23.19 -24.46
C ALA A 698 -9.72 -23.08 -24.22
N ARG A 699 -10.43 -22.34 -25.09
CA ARG A 699 -11.89 -22.15 -24.98
C ARG A 699 -12.69 -23.41 -25.25
N GLU A 700 -12.25 -24.22 -26.21
CA GLU A 700 -12.88 -25.52 -26.48
C GLU A 700 -12.74 -26.44 -25.25
N LEU A 701 -11.54 -26.49 -24.68
CA LEU A 701 -11.29 -27.30 -23.50
C LEU A 701 -12.09 -26.81 -22.28
N GLN A 702 -12.21 -25.49 -22.10
CA GLN A 702 -13.04 -24.86 -21.08
C GLN A 702 -14.51 -25.26 -21.25
N ALA A 703 -15.05 -25.19 -22.47
CA ALA A 703 -16.43 -25.56 -22.75
C ALA A 703 -16.70 -27.04 -22.44
N ARG A 704 -15.78 -27.94 -22.82
CA ARG A 704 -15.89 -29.38 -22.55
C ARG A 704 -15.78 -29.71 -21.06
N LEU A 705 -14.94 -28.99 -20.32
CA LEU A 705 -14.84 -29.13 -18.87
C LEU A 705 -16.14 -28.71 -18.17
N GLN A 706 -16.70 -27.56 -18.58
CA GLN A 706 -17.94 -27.02 -18.03
C GLN A 706 -19.11 -27.98 -18.25
N GLU A 707 -19.19 -28.61 -19.43
CA GLU A 707 -20.25 -29.57 -19.78
C GLU A 707 -20.19 -30.86 -18.93
N LYS A 708 -18.98 -31.40 -18.70
CA LYS A 708 -18.81 -32.72 -18.06
C LYS A 708 -18.70 -32.69 -16.54
N VAL A 709 -18.05 -31.67 -15.99
CA VAL A 709 -17.62 -31.63 -14.58
C VAL A 709 -18.14 -30.37 -13.88
N GLY A 710 -18.67 -29.38 -14.63
CA GLY A 710 -19.16 -28.11 -14.08
C GLY A 710 -18.06 -27.17 -13.56
N GLY A 711 -16.78 -27.53 -13.72
CA GLY A 711 -15.61 -26.77 -13.28
C GLY A 711 -15.03 -25.85 -14.37
N THR A 712 -14.01 -25.07 -13.99
CA THR A 712 -13.28 -24.16 -14.88
C THR A 712 -11.80 -24.55 -14.98
N LEU A 713 -11.19 -24.37 -16.15
CA LEU A 713 -9.74 -24.52 -16.37
C LEU A 713 -8.94 -23.48 -15.58
N GLU A 714 -9.64 -22.42 -15.17
CA GLU A 714 -9.12 -21.26 -14.49
C GLU A 714 -9.45 -21.30 -12.98
N ALA A 715 -9.91 -22.44 -12.47
CA ALA A 715 -10.17 -22.64 -11.04
C ALA A 715 -8.85 -22.62 -10.26
N ASP A 716 -8.85 -21.85 -9.18
CA ASP A 716 -7.69 -21.71 -8.30
C ASP A 716 -7.40 -23.02 -7.57
N CYS A 717 -6.13 -23.44 -7.59
CA CYS A 717 -5.57 -24.39 -6.63
C CYS A 717 -6.31 -25.75 -6.50
N GLY A 718 -6.49 -26.51 -7.58
CA GLY A 718 -6.50 -27.97 -7.41
C GLY A 718 -7.39 -28.84 -8.30
N SER A 719 -8.11 -28.31 -9.28
CA SER A 719 -8.75 -29.17 -10.29
C SER A 719 -7.85 -29.32 -11.51
N VAL A 720 -7.52 -28.23 -12.20
CA VAL A 720 -6.65 -28.24 -13.38
C VAL A 720 -5.45 -27.30 -13.21
N ASP A 721 -4.24 -27.86 -13.26
CA ASP A 721 -2.99 -27.10 -13.30
C ASP A 721 -2.27 -27.31 -14.63
N CYS A 722 -1.47 -26.32 -15.01
CA CYS A 722 -0.71 -26.35 -16.24
C CYS A 722 0.56 -25.51 -16.15
N LEU A 723 1.56 -25.85 -16.96
CA LEU A 723 2.87 -25.20 -17.00
C LEU A 723 3.18 -24.66 -18.39
N PRO A 724 3.73 -23.44 -18.52
CA PRO A 724 4.24 -22.98 -19.80
C PRO A 724 5.40 -23.88 -20.25
N ILE A 725 5.38 -24.30 -21.52
CA ILE A 725 6.47 -25.06 -22.15
C ILE A 725 7.30 -24.21 -23.09
N SER A 726 6.67 -23.21 -23.70
CA SER A 726 7.33 -22.17 -24.49
C SER A 726 6.64 -20.84 -24.20
N SER A 727 7.41 -19.77 -24.13
CA SER A 727 6.88 -18.43 -23.94
C SER A 727 7.92 -17.37 -24.30
N THR A 728 7.48 -16.14 -24.53
CA THR A 728 8.37 -14.97 -24.70
C THR A 728 9.27 -14.73 -23.49
N PHE A 729 8.88 -15.19 -22.31
CA PHE A 729 9.70 -15.12 -21.10
C PHE A 729 10.63 -16.33 -20.89
N PHE A 730 10.65 -17.29 -21.82
CA PHE A 730 11.67 -18.34 -21.94
C PHE A 730 12.49 -18.12 -23.23
N PRO A 731 13.34 -17.07 -23.29
CA PRO A 731 13.94 -16.65 -24.56
C PRO A 731 14.85 -17.71 -25.17
N ASP A 732 15.62 -18.41 -24.33
CA ASP A 732 16.68 -19.34 -24.75
C ASP A 732 16.42 -20.77 -24.28
N ARG A 733 15.25 -21.06 -23.72
CA ARG A 733 14.92 -22.36 -23.11
C ARG A 733 13.49 -22.73 -23.39
N ARG A 734 13.19 -24.02 -23.37
CA ARG A 734 11.83 -24.57 -23.44
C ARG A 734 11.72 -25.78 -22.52
N LEU A 735 10.51 -26.10 -22.10
CA LEU A 735 10.23 -27.35 -21.41
C LEU A 735 9.80 -28.38 -22.44
N ALA A 736 10.67 -29.32 -22.77
CA ALA A 736 10.31 -30.47 -23.60
C ALA A 736 9.48 -31.45 -22.78
N VAL A 737 8.38 -31.92 -23.35
CA VAL A 737 7.55 -32.99 -22.78
C VAL A 737 7.80 -34.25 -23.61
N ARG A 738 8.22 -35.35 -22.97
CA ARG A 738 8.57 -36.59 -23.67
C ARG A 738 7.41 -37.11 -24.51
N ALA A 739 7.73 -37.61 -25.71
CA ALA A 739 6.76 -38.28 -26.57
C ALA A 739 6.30 -39.60 -25.92
N GLY A 740 4.99 -39.83 -25.79
CA GLY A 740 4.43 -41.08 -25.26
C GLY A 740 3.51 -40.94 -24.03
N VAL A 741 3.46 -39.77 -23.39
CA VAL A 741 2.59 -39.49 -22.22
C VAL A 741 1.10 -39.75 -22.51
N ALA A 742 0.68 -39.68 -23.77
CA ALA A 742 -0.68 -40.00 -24.21
C ALA A 742 -1.13 -41.45 -23.94
N GLY A 743 -0.20 -42.37 -23.63
CA GLY A 743 -0.48 -43.77 -23.30
C GLY A 743 -0.63 -44.07 -21.80
N GLY A 744 -0.46 -43.08 -20.91
CA GLY A 744 -0.52 -43.25 -19.46
C GLY A 744 0.85 -43.40 -18.77
N ASP A 745 1.94 -43.60 -19.52
CA ASP A 745 3.29 -43.59 -18.97
C ASP A 745 3.64 -42.20 -18.40
N GLY A 746 4.11 -42.17 -17.15
CA GLY A 746 4.44 -40.94 -16.44
C GLY A 746 3.24 -40.14 -15.92
N ILE A 747 2.03 -40.70 -15.93
CA ILE A 747 0.87 -40.12 -15.26
C ILE A 747 0.63 -40.83 -13.92
N ARG A 748 0.69 -40.09 -12.82
CA ARG A 748 0.39 -40.57 -11.47
C ARG A 748 -1.05 -40.25 -11.11
N THR A 749 -1.66 -41.08 -10.26
CA THR A 749 -2.95 -40.78 -9.64
C THR A 749 -2.72 -40.47 -8.16
N VAL A 750 -3.03 -39.24 -7.75
CA VAL A 750 -2.91 -38.76 -6.37
C VAL A 750 -4.28 -38.28 -5.94
N ASP A 751 -4.88 -38.95 -4.96
CA ASP A 751 -6.23 -38.66 -4.42
C ASP A 751 -7.32 -38.56 -5.49
N GLY A 752 -7.25 -39.41 -6.50
CA GLY A 752 -8.19 -39.45 -7.62
C GLY A 752 -7.95 -38.37 -8.68
N VAL A 753 -6.98 -37.49 -8.49
CA VAL A 753 -6.51 -36.50 -9.47
C VAL A 753 -5.40 -37.11 -10.32
N LEU A 754 -5.45 -36.88 -11.64
CA LEU A 754 -4.40 -37.34 -12.56
C LEU A 754 -3.34 -36.24 -12.69
N GLU A 755 -2.09 -36.60 -12.46
CA GLU A 755 -0.94 -35.70 -12.42
C GLU A 755 0.18 -36.19 -13.34
N LEU A 756 0.83 -35.27 -14.06
CA LEU A 756 2.01 -35.55 -14.85
C LEU A 756 3.24 -35.62 -13.93
N ASP A 757 4.03 -36.70 -14.02
CA ASP A 757 5.34 -36.80 -13.37
C ASP A 757 6.31 -35.83 -14.04
N LEU A 758 6.45 -34.64 -13.46
CA LEU A 758 7.20 -33.55 -14.08
C LEU A 758 8.68 -33.88 -14.27
N LEU A 759 9.31 -34.57 -13.32
CA LEU A 759 10.74 -34.90 -13.42
C LEU A 759 11.01 -36.10 -14.34
N GLU A 760 10.05 -37.00 -14.52
CA GLU A 760 10.17 -38.12 -15.47
C GLU A 760 9.81 -37.71 -16.90
N CYS A 761 8.81 -36.83 -17.05
CA CYS A 761 8.22 -36.50 -18.35
C CYS A 761 8.74 -35.19 -18.95
N CYS A 762 9.33 -34.29 -18.16
CA CYS A 762 9.75 -32.98 -18.63
C CYS A 762 11.26 -32.76 -18.49
N GLU A 763 11.85 -32.12 -19.50
CA GLU A 763 13.27 -31.76 -19.53
C GLU A 763 13.42 -30.32 -20.03
N VAL A 764 14.35 -29.56 -19.46
CA VAL A 764 14.65 -28.21 -19.94
C VAL A 764 15.65 -28.31 -21.08
N VAL A 765 15.23 -27.84 -22.25
CA VAL A 765 16.01 -27.87 -23.49
C VAL A 765 16.25 -26.45 -24.00
N GLY A 766 17.19 -26.32 -24.92
CA GLY A 766 17.47 -25.09 -25.66
C GLY A 766 16.30 -24.68 -26.56
N PRO A 767 16.42 -23.55 -27.27
CA PRO A 767 15.34 -23.02 -28.09
C PRO A 767 15.03 -23.89 -29.33
N ASP A 768 15.97 -24.77 -29.70
CA ASP A 768 15.83 -25.81 -30.73
C ASP A 768 14.91 -26.96 -30.31
N GLY A 769 14.61 -27.08 -29.00
CA GLY A 769 13.76 -28.14 -28.46
C GLY A 769 14.47 -29.48 -28.27
N GLU A 770 15.78 -29.56 -28.54
CA GLU A 770 16.54 -30.81 -28.60
C GLU A 770 17.78 -30.81 -27.70
N THR A 771 18.44 -29.65 -27.53
CA THR A 771 19.69 -29.57 -26.76
C THR A 771 19.42 -29.48 -25.26
N PRO A 772 19.84 -30.44 -24.41
CA PRO A 772 19.63 -30.35 -22.96
C PRO A 772 20.36 -29.15 -22.34
N VAL A 773 19.70 -28.45 -21.42
CA VAL A 773 20.32 -27.38 -20.63
C VAL A 773 20.82 -27.98 -19.32
N GLN A 774 22.14 -27.93 -19.09
CA GLN A 774 22.76 -28.40 -17.84
C GLN A 774 22.44 -27.53 -16.64
#